data_AF-A0A6B0SH39-F1
#
_entry.id   AF-A0A6B0SH39-F1
#
_cell.length_a   1.000
_cell.length_b   1.000
_cell.length_c   1.000
_cell.angle_alpha   90.00
_cell.angle_beta   90.00
_cell.angle_gamma   90.00
#
_symmetry.space_group_name_H-M   'P 1'
#
loop_
_entity.id
_entity.type
_entity.pdbx_description
1 polymer ?
#
loop_
_entity_poly.entity_id
_entity_poly.type
_entity_poly.pdbx_seq_one_letter_code
_entity_poly.pdbx_strand_id
1 'polypeptide(L)'
;FTAHPTEARRKTVKAHLNRVRDLLAGLDQRRLTPRERQRKWRRVEASIDALWNTRRVRDRQPTPFDEARDVQWYLANAVYDVVPDVYGELDDALAEHYDDPPAVPSVLSFRSWAGSDRDGNPFVTVDTTEQVLERQRRLVTDRYVDDLEGLLGALTTDATRTDTAAIDAFLAAAAEHSPRIVAAAADRYPSEPFRQAVTVVQERVDRVTDVRPGGYDHADDLLADVRALQDAVEDAGLDRVAAEYVAPLARRVETFGLHLAALDLRDHREKHTHAVGEALAREDVDYDGMDEADRVAFLTDAILQSESVVDLTDGAGLDDETTRVLGRFDALADWHREYGPAAIDAYCISMTEQPSHVLEVVFLADQAGVVSLPDHAGIDVVPLLETRSALSNARDILGTLFENEAYGALVDARGGTQEVMLGYSDSNKENGFLAANWQLDRAQRRLAAICDDHGVDVRFFHGRGGSISRGGGPMNEALLALPKSTVTGDVKFTQQGESIAETYGNPRIAQRELEQMVNAQIRARHATVTEPDQDVPAEWVDAMETMAGAAHEAYRDLLDTDGFVSYFETVTPIDVVGDLNLGSRPASRSGDRAVEDLRAIPWVFSWTQTRCILPGWYGLGTGLTAVDDDELLRTMYDKWPFFSTTIDNAALALARSEPEIAAEYADLAPDDLRERFYPRIEGEYERAVDAVLGVTGRDDLVDRGWLRESLDRRNPYVDPLNFLQVELLGRNHRSDAAERALRLTVMGVAAGMQNTG
;
A
#
# COMPACT_ATOMS: atom_id res chain seq x y z
N PHE A 1 -0.68 2.20 -2.18
CA PHE A 1 -0.57 3.32 -1.22
C PHE A 1 -1.92 3.53 -0.54
N THR A 2 -1.95 3.71 0.78
CA THR A 2 -3.19 4.00 1.51
C THR A 2 -3.11 5.32 2.27
N ALA A 3 -4.28 5.85 2.63
CA ALA A 3 -4.37 6.97 3.56
C ALA A 3 -3.69 6.62 4.89
N HIS A 4 -3.11 7.61 5.56
CA HIS A 4 -2.47 7.38 6.85
C HIS A 4 -3.52 7.33 7.96
N PRO A 5 -3.75 6.17 8.59
CA PRO A 5 -4.87 5.99 9.51
C PRO A 5 -4.65 6.69 10.85
N THR A 6 -3.40 7.04 11.16
CA THR A 6 -2.93 7.61 12.44
C THR A 6 -2.19 8.97 12.32
N GLU A 7 -2.23 9.67 11.18
CA GLU A 7 -1.38 10.87 10.99
C GLU A 7 -2.04 12.12 11.56
N ALA A 8 -1.68 12.42 12.80
CA ALA A 8 -2.05 13.68 13.40
C ALA A 8 -1.20 14.87 12.89
N ARG A 9 -0.01 14.64 12.28
CA ARG A 9 0.87 15.74 11.85
C ARG A 9 0.35 16.42 10.61
N ARG A 10 0.24 17.74 10.68
CA ARG A 10 -0.11 18.58 9.52
C ARG A 10 0.97 18.55 8.45
N LYS A 11 0.58 18.62 7.17
CA LYS A 11 1.49 18.79 6.02
C LYS A 11 2.54 19.89 6.21
N THR A 12 2.17 20.99 6.87
CA THR A 12 3.10 22.09 7.21
C THR A 12 4.24 21.65 8.12
N VAL A 13 3.96 20.78 9.10
CA VAL A 13 4.99 20.20 9.98
C VAL A 13 5.97 19.36 9.17
N LYS A 14 5.46 18.51 8.27
CA LYS A 14 6.28 17.68 7.36
C LYS A 14 7.18 18.54 6.48
N ALA A 15 6.64 19.62 5.90
CA ALA A 15 7.41 20.55 5.09
C ALA A 15 8.54 21.23 5.87
N HIS A 16 8.31 21.60 7.13
CA HIS A 16 9.37 22.13 8.00
C HIS A 16 10.45 21.09 8.33
N LEU A 17 10.06 19.85 8.63
CA LEU A 17 10.99 18.75 8.90
C LEU A 17 11.86 18.45 7.67
N ASN A 18 11.27 18.34 6.47
CA ASN A 18 12.01 18.15 5.22
C ASN A 18 12.98 19.30 4.96
N ARG A 19 12.55 20.54 5.18
CA ARG A 19 13.44 21.70 5.06
C ARG A 19 14.63 21.64 6.00
N VAL A 20 14.42 21.25 7.27
CA VAL A 20 15.52 21.08 8.23
C VAL A 20 16.47 19.98 7.77
N ARG A 21 15.93 18.83 7.36
CA ARG A 21 16.72 17.71 6.81
C ARG A 21 17.59 18.15 5.64
N ASP A 22 17.03 18.83 4.64
CA ASP A 22 17.78 19.21 3.44
C ASP A 22 18.88 20.26 3.76
N LEU A 23 18.62 21.11 4.74
CA LEU A 23 19.63 22.05 5.26
C LEU A 23 20.78 21.32 5.96
N LEU A 24 20.48 20.32 6.80
CA LEU A 24 21.46 19.48 7.50
C LEU A 24 22.27 18.63 6.51
N ALA A 25 21.61 17.96 5.55
CA ALA A 25 22.29 17.21 4.50
C ALA A 25 23.27 18.11 3.72
N GLY A 26 22.87 19.34 3.41
CA GLY A 26 23.76 20.29 2.75
C GLY A 26 24.87 20.86 3.65
N LEU A 27 24.77 20.77 4.98
CA LEU A 27 25.84 21.11 5.93
C LEU A 27 26.88 19.99 6.02
N ASP A 28 26.45 18.72 5.94
CA ASP A 28 27.32 17.56 6.09
C ASP A 28 27.98 17.13 4.78
N GLN A 29 27.25 17.20 3.65
CA GLN A 29 27.70 16.63 2.37
C GLN A 29 28.45 17.62 1.48
N ARG A 30 28.42 18.92 1.79
CA ARG A 30 29.04 19.96 0.92
C ARG A 30 30.18 20.65 1.63
N ARG A 31 31.24 20.96 0.87
CA ARG A 31 32.30 21.87 1.32
C ARG A 31 31.79 23.30 1.22
N LEU A 32 31.42 23.87 2.37
CA LEU A 32 30.87 25.22 2.46
C LEU A 32 31.92 26.22 2.94
N THR A 33 31.92 27.42 2.39
CA THR A 33 32.65 28.55 2.98
C THR A 33 32.07 28.87 4.38
N PRO A 34 32.84 29.50 5.28
CA PRO A 34 32.34 29.89 6.60
C PRO A 34 31.04 30.71 6.54
N ARG A 35 30.90 31.60 5.53
CA ARG A 35 29.71 32.43 5.34
C ARG A 35 28.49 31.62 4.90
N GLU A 36 28.66 30.63 4.03
CA GLU A 36 27.59 29.74 3.59
C GLU A 36 27.13 28.82 4.74
N ARG A 37 28.09 28.25 5.49
CA ARG A 37 27.81 27.44 6.67
C ARG A 37 27.00 28.24 7.70
N GLN A 38 27.40 29.47 8.01
CA GLN A 38 26.66 30.36 8.91
C GLN A 38 25.27 30.70 8.37
N ARG A 39 25.11 30.94 7.06
CA ARG A 39 23.80 31.18 6.44
C ARG A 39 22.88 29.95 6.53
N LYS A 40 23.41 28.74 6.34
CA LYS A 40 22.62 27.50 6.47
C LYS A 40 22.19 27.27 7.92
N TRP A 41 23.09 27.42 8.90
CA TRP A 41 22.72 27.30 10.32
C TRP A 41 21.63 28.29 10.74
N ARG A 42 21.72 29.55 10.32
CA ARG A 42 20.63 30.52 10.56
C ARG A 42 19.29 30.09 9.96
N ARG A 43 19.31 29.39 8.81
CA ARG A 43 18.09 28.84 8.21
C ARG A 43 17.57 27.61 8.97
N VAL A 44 18.47 26.79 9.53
CA VAL A 44 18.10 25.66 10.41
C VAL A 44 17.40 26.21 11.65
N GLU A 45 18.04 27.15 12.35
CA GLU A 45 17.47 27.83 13.54
C GLU A 45 16.10 28.44 13.23
N ALA A 46 15.99 29.24 12.17
CA ALA A 46 14.72 29.84 11.78
C ALA A 46 13.64 28.80 11.40
N SER A 47 14.03 27.65 10.83
CA SER A 47 13.10 26.57 10.51
C SER A 47 12.63 25.83 11.77
N ILE A 48 13.50 25.67 12.76
CA ILE A 48 13.16 25.12 14.08
C ILE A 48 12.23 26.08 14.82
N ASP A 49 12.50 27.38 14.83
CA ASP A 49 11.63 28.39 15.45
C ASP A 49 10.23 28.39 14.81
N ALA A 50 10.16 28.34 13.47
CA ALA A 50 8.90 28.23 12.76
C ALA A 50 8.15 26.94 13.10
N LEU A 51 8.86 25.80 13.15
CA LEU A 51 8.29 24.52 13.52
C LEU A 51 7.75 24.53 14.96
N TRP A 52 8.50 25.11 15.90
CA TRP A 52 8.10 25.22 17.30
C TRP A 52 6.80 26.01 17.49
N ASN A 53 6.64 27.10 16.73
CA ASN A 53 5.44 27.94 16.76
C ASN A 53 4.29 27.42 15.88
N THR A 54 4.51 26.34 15.12
CA THR A 54 3.48 25.73 14.28
C THR A 54 2.66 24.73 15.10
N ARG A 55 1.33 24.91 15.10
CA ARG A 55 0.43 23.91 15.71
C ARG A 55 0.64 22.54 15.07
N ARG A 56 0.81 21.53 15.91
CA ARG A 56 1.14 20.16 15.51
C ARG A 56 -0.08 19.32 15.14
N VAL A 57 -1.20 19.54 15.84
CA VAL A 57 -2.46 18.77 15.71
C VAL A 57 -3.46 19.51 14.82
N ARG A 58 -4.26 18.74 14.08
CA ARG A 58 -5.43 19.23 13.34
C ARG A 58 -6.61 19.44 14.30
N ASP A 59 -7.27 20.60 14.20
CA ASP A 59 -8.49 20.90 14.99
C ASP A 59 -9.75 20.24 14.38
N ARG A 60 -9.70 19.82 13.10
CA ARG A 60 -10.78 19.09 12.42
C ARG A 60 -10.32 17.73 11.92
N GLN A 61 -11.25 16.80 11.76
CA GLN A 61 -11.03 15.53 11.06
C GLN A 61 -10.61 15.80 9.60
N PRO A 62 -9.62 15.06 9.05
CA PRO A 62 -9.29 15.14 7.64
C PRO A 62 -10.44 14.58 6.80
N THR A 63 -10.69 15.17 5.63
CA THR A 63 -11.60 14.57 4.64
C THR A 63 -10.83 13.50 3.84
N PRO A 64 -11.52 12.54 3.20
CA PRO A 64 -10.83 11.58 2.33
C PRO A 64 -10.02 12.25 1.21
N PHE A 65 -10.50 13.40 0.70
CA PHE A 65 -9.74 14.19 -0.26
C PHE A 65 -8.46 14.80 0.33
N ASP A 66 -8.47 15.25 1.59
CA ASP A 66 -7.24 15.70 2.27
C ASP A 66 -6.21 14.56 2.36
N GLU A 67 -6.66 13.33 2.66
CA GLU A 67 -5.81 12.14 2.74
C GLU A 67 -5.23 11.78 1.37
N ALA A 68 -6.05 11.82 0.31
CA ALA A 68 -5.59 11.61 -1.07
C ALA A 68 -4.53 12.63 -1.48
N ARG A 69 -4.71 13.91 -1.13
CA ARG A 69 -3.72 14.97 -1.41
C ARG A 69 -2.38 14.74 -0.73
N ASP A 70 -2.38 14.13 0.46
CA ASP A 70 -1.16 13.79 1.19
C ASP A 70 -0.42 12.64 0.47
N VAL A 71 -1.12 11.57 0.07
CA VAL A 71 -0.53 10.45 -0.70
C VAL A 71 0.02 10.90 -2.05
N GLN A 72 -0.78 11.64 -2.82
CA GLN A 72 -0.39 12.17 -4.13
C GLN A 72 0.85 13.06 -4.08
N TRP A 73 1.09 13.73 -2.95
CA TRP A 73 2.30 14.53 -2.79
C TRP A 73 3.56 13.66 -2.83
N TYR A 74 3.58 12.51 -2.14
CA TYR A 74 4.70 11.58 -2.18
C TYR A 74 4.89 10.97 -3.56
N LEU A 75 3.79 10.58 -4.22
CA LEU A 75 3.83 10.05 -5.58
C LEU A 75 4.46 11.06 -6.55
N ALA A 76 3.97 12.30 -6.56
CA ALA A 76 4.40 13.32 -7.53
C ALA A 76 5.74 14.02 -7.20
N ASN A 77 6.22 13.98 -5.95
CA ASN A 77 7.42 14.74 -5.50
C ASN A 77 8.56 13.85 -4.97
N ALA A 78 8.37 12.54 -4.90
CA ALA A 78 9.41 11.62 -4.48
C ALA A 78 9.48 10.43 -5.42
N VAL A 79 8.37 9.69 -5.56
CA VAL A 79 8.34 8.49 -6.40
C VAL A 79 8.57 8.84 -7.87
N TYR A 80 7.89 9.86 -8.39
CA TYR A 80 8.06 10.35 -9.77
C TYR A 80 9.51 10.65 -10.14
N ASP A 81 10.25 11.24 -9.20
CA ASP A 81 11.62 11.67 -9.43
C ASP A 81 12.60 10.51 -9.46
N VAL A 82 12.42 9.53 -8.56
CA VAL A 82 13.39 8.42 -8.36
C VAL A 82 13.16 7.22 -9.28
N VAL A 83 11.97 7.07 -9.86
CA VAL A 83 11.66 5.91 -10.72
C VAL A 83 12.66 5.75 -11.87
N PRO A 84 12.99 6.80 -12.66
CA PRO A 84 14.01 6.67 -13.69
C PRO A 84 15.38 6.26 -13.16
N ASP A 85 15.78 6.75 -11.98
CA ASP A 85 17.06 6.40 -11.37
C ASP A 85 17.11 4.90 -11.01
N VAL A 86 16.01 4.34 -10.49
CA VAL A 86 15.91 2.89 -10.19
C VAL A 86 16.04 2.04 -11.46
N TYR A 87 15.37 2.44 -12.55
CA TYR A 87 15.51 1.75 -13.84
C TYR A 87 16.91 1.91 -14.42
N GLY A 88 17.51 3.10 -14.32
CA GLY A 88 18.87 3.35 -14.77
C GLY A 88 19.90 2.48 -14.04
N GLU A 89 19.81 2.36 -12.72
CA GLU A 89 20.69 1.47 -11.95
C GLU A 89 20.50 -0.01 -12.33
N LEU A 90 19.28 -0.43 -12.69
CA LEU A 90 19.01 -1.78 -13.17
C LEU A 90 19.59 -2.01 -14.58
N ASP A 91 19.39 -1.05 -15.50
CA ASP A 91 19.96 -1.08 -16.85
C ASP A 91 21.49 -1.13 -16.80
N ASP A 92 22.13 -0.30 -15.95
CA ASP A 92 23.57 -0.29 -15.72
C ASP A 92 24.08 -1.63 -15.16
N ALA A 93 23.38 -2.19 -14.16
CA ALA A 93 23.76 -3.47 -13.57
C ALA A 93 23.66 -4.63 -14.58
N LEU A 94 22.68 -4.58 -15.49
CA LEU A 94 22.57 -5.56 -16.58
C LEU A 94 23.69 -5.38 -17.60
N ALA A 95 23.97 -4.14 -18.03
CA ALA A 95 25.04 -3.85 -18.98
C ALA A 95 26.44 -4.19 -18.44
N GLU A 96 26.66 -4.13 -17.12
CA GLU A 96 27.92 -4.57 -16.49
C GLU A 96 28.11 -6.09 -16.55
N HIS A 97 27.02 -6.87 -16.52
CA HIS A 97 27.07 -8.32 -16.39
C HIS A 97 26.77 -9.10 -17.68
N TYR A 98 26.16 -8.46 -18.68
CA TYR A 98 25.77 -9.08 -19.95
C TYR A 98 26.29 -8.27 -21.14
N ASP A 99 26.89 -8.96 -22.12
CA ASP A 99 27.38 -8.32 -23.36
C ASP A 99 26.24 -7.77 -24.24
N ASP A 100 25.05 -8.37 -24.14
CA ASP A 100 23.80 -7.97 -24.81
C ASP A 100 22.68 -7.99 -23.77
N PRO A 101 22.56 -6.93 -22.95
CA PRO A 101 21.59 -6.90 -21.85
C PRO A 101 20.15 -6.87 -22.40
N PRO A 102 19.22 -7.63 -21.80
CA PRO A 102 17.83 -7.57 -22.20
C PRO A 102 17.25 -6.18 -21.89
N ALA A 103 16.34 -5.70 -22.73
CA ALA A 103 15.58 -4.49 -22.44
C ALA A 103 14.75 -4.67 -21.16
N VAL A 104 14.89 -3.76 -20.20
CA VAL A 104 14.14 -3.82 -18.95
C VAL A 104 12.68 -3.41 -19.19
N PRO A 105 11.71 -4.32 -18.97
CA PRO A 105 10.29 -3.99 -19.05
C PRO A 105 9.86 -3.12 -17.87
N SER A 106 8.66 -2.56 -17.92
CA SER A 106 8.08 -1.91 -16.74
C SER A 106 7.80 -2.96 -15.65
N VAL A 107 8.48 -2.84 -14.50
CA VAL A 107 8.37 -3.75 -13.35
C VAL A 107 7.80 -3.07 -12.10
N LEU A 108 7.50 -1.76 -12.19
CA LEU A 108 6.94 -0.97 -11.11
C LEU A 108 5.61 -0.34 -11.54
N SER A 109 4.57 -0.55 -10.74
CA SER A 109 3.27 0.11 -10.90
C SER A 109 2.80 0.67 -9.56
N PHE A 110 2.10 1.81 -9.60
CA PHE A 110 1.67 2.52 -8.40
C PHE A 110 0.16 2.61 -8.35
N ARG A 111 -0.40 2.22 -7.20
CA ARG A 111 -1.84 2.21 -6.94
C ARG A 111 -2.18 2.94 -5.64
N SER A 112 -3.38 3.49 -5.53
CA SER A 112 -3.86 4.21 -4.34
C SER A 112 -5.28 3.80 -3.94
N TRP A 113 -5.51 3.65 -2.64
CA TRP A 113 -6.85 3.54 -2.03
C TRP A 113 -7.38 4.87 -1.51
N ALA A 114 -6.52 5.90 -1.44
CA ALA A 114 -6.90 7.17 -0.84
C ALA A 114 -7.90 7.91 -1.74
N GLY A 115 -9.16 7.95 -1.29
CA GLY A 115 -10.28 8.52 -2.03
C GLY A 115 -11.08 7.51 -2.86
N SER A 116 -10.79 6.20 -2.77
CA SER A 116 -11.51 5.13 -3.49
C SER A 116 -11.96 3.96 -2.59
N ASP A 117 -11.25 3.67 -1.49
CA ASP A 117 -11.64 2.64 -0.52
C ASP A 117 -12.73 3.15 0.44
N ARG A 118 -13.93 2.58 0.24
CA ARG A 118 -15.20 2.95 0.88
C ARG A 118 -15.61 2.02 2.01
N ASP A 119 -14.88 0.92 2.21
CA ASP A 119 -15.22 -0.07 3.22
C ASP A 119 -15.24 0.58 4.62
N GLY A 120 -16.43 0.63 5.21
CA GLY A 120 -16.70 1.30 6.48
C GLY A 120 -16.41 2.81 6.48
N ASN A 121 -16.42 3.48 5.32
CA ASN A 121 -16.20 4.92 5.18
C ASN A 121 -17.25 5.59 4.27
N PRO A 122 -18.38 6.06 4.83
CA PRO A 122 -19.44 6.69 4.05
C PRO A 122 -19.03 8.03 3.42
N PHE A 123 -17.91 8.63 3.84
CA PHE A 123 -17.44 9.91 3.32
C PHE A 123 -16.71 9.80 1.98
N VAL A 124 -16.42 8.59 1.50
CA VAL A 124 -15.81 8.35 0.19
C VAL A 124 -16.93 8.20 -0.85
N THR A 125 -17.34 9.32 -1.45
CA THR A 125 -18.42 9.39 -2.44
C THR A 125 -17.90 9.29 -3.88
N VAL A 126 -18.79 9.20 -4.88
CA VAL A 126 -18.44 9.32 -6.31
C VAL A 126 -17.66 10.62 -6.55
N ASP A 127 -18.18 11.77 -6.11
CA ASP A 127 -17.51 13.08 -6.21
C ASP A 127 -16.10 13.09 -5.60
N THR A 128 -15.90 12.34 -4.52
CA THR A 128 -14.59 12.26 -3.87
C THR A 128 -13.58 11.54 -4.77
N THR A 129 -13.96 10.41 -5.37
CA THR A 129 -13.09 9.68 -6.31
C THR A 129 -12.82 10.50 -7.57
N GLU A 130 -13.84 11.17 -8.11
CA GLU A 130 -13.68 12.03 -9.29
C GLU A 130 -12.70 13.19 -9.02
N GLN A 131 -12.84 13.89 -7.89
CA GLN A 131 -11.89 14.93 -7.48
C GLN A 131 -10.46 14.40 -7.35
N VAL A 132 -10.29 13.17 -6.88
CA VAL A 132 -8.98 12.52 -6.77
C VAL A 132 -8.40 12.24 -8.16
N LEU A 133 -9.16 11.60 -9.05
CA LEU A 133 -8.74 11.30 -10.43
C LEU A 133 -8.35 12.58 -11.19
N GLU A 134 -9.23 13.58 -11.18
CA GLU A 134 -9.00 14.87 -11.84
C GLU A 134 -7.70 15.52 -11.33
N ARG A 135 -7.48 15.47 -10.02
CA ARG A 135 -6.26 16.01 -9.43
C ARG A 135 -5.02 15.21 -9.80
N GLN A 136 -5.08 13.88 -9.84
CA GLN A 136 -3.94 13.06 -10.25
C GLN A 136 -3.52 13.34 -11.67
N ARG A 137 -4.49 13.42 -12.59
CA ARG A 137 -4.25 13.80 -13.99
C ARG A 137 -3.53 15.15 -14.10
N ARG A 138 -4.07 16.20 -13.44
CA ARG A 138 -3.40 17.52 -13.42
C ARG A 138 -1.98 17.46 -12.87
N LEU A 139 -1.77 16.73 -11.77
CA LEU A 139 -0.44 16.62 -11.17
C LEU A 139 0.57 15.96 -12.12
N VAL A 140 0.21 14.85 -12.76
CA VAL A 140 1.15 14.14 -13.62
C VAL A 140 1.44 14.92 -14.90
N THR A 141 0.42 15.59 -15.48
CA THR A 141 0.62 16.46 -16.65
C THR A 141 1.50 17.66 -16.31
N ASP A 142 1.32 18.29 -15.14
CA ASP A 142 2.19 19.38 -14.68
C ASP A 142 3.66 18.91 -14.58
N ARG A 143 3.90 17.68 -14.08
CA ARG A 143 5.26 17.10 -14.01
C ARG A 143 5.84 16.79 -15.39
N TYR A 144 5.04 16.29 -16.34
CA TYR A 144 5.48 16.09 -17.72
C TYR A 144 5.84 17.42 -18.39
N VAL A 145 5.08 18.49 -18.13
CA VAL A 145 5.41 19.83 -18.62
C VAL A 145 6.73 20.32 -18.03
N ASP A 146 6.96 20.16 -16.72
CA ASP A 146 8.25 20.49 -16.08
C ASP A 146 9.43 19.74 -16.76
N ASP A 147 9.25 18.45 -17.07
CA ASP A 147 10.26 17.63 -17.73
C ASP A 147 10.52 18.08 -19.17
N LEU A 148 9.46 18.41 -19.92
CA LEU A 148 9.54 18.93 -21.29
C LEU A 148 10.19 20.32 -21.33
N GLU A 149 9.96 21.17 -20.32
CA GLU A 149 10.69 22.44 -20.17
C GLU A 149 12.20 22.19 -19.96
N GLY A 150 12.56 21.16 -19.19
CA GLY A 150 13.94 20.68 -19.07
C GLY A 150 14.53 20.25 -20.41
N LEU A 151 13.77 19.50 -21.21
CA LEU A 151 14.15 19.06 -22.56
C LEU A 151 14.36 20.23 -23.52
N LEU A 152 13.52 21.28 -23.47
CA LEU A 152 13.75 22.51 -24.23
C LEU A 152 15.11 23.15 -23.87
N GLY A 153 15.55 23.05 -22.62
CA GLY A 153 16.87 23.49 -22.18
C GLY A 153 18.02 22.68 -22.77
N ALA A 154 17.86 21.37 -22.91
CA ALA A 154 18.90 20.43 -23.33
C ALA A 154 19.00 20.28 -24.87
N LEU A 155 17.86 20.18 -25.56
CA LEU A 155 17.77 19.87 -27.00
C LEU A 155 17.89 21.11 -27.88
N THR A 156 19.03 21.80 -27.77
CA THR A 156 19.31 23.07 -28.48
C THR A 156 19.99 22.89 -29.85
N THR A 157 19.96 21.68 -30.39
CA THR A 157 20.74 21.31 -31.58
C THR A 157 20.23 22.05 -32.82
N ASP A 158 21.16 22.75 -33.48
CA ASP A 158 20.92 23.40 -34.76
C ASP A 158 20.86 22.37 -35.91
N ALA A 159 19.87 22.50 -36.79
CA ALA A 159 19.60 21.60 -37.91
C ALA A 159 20.79 21.42 -38.87
N THR A 160 21.75 22.35 -38.90
CA THR A 160 22.96 22.23 -39.74
C THR A 160 24.04 21.33 -39.15
N ARG A 161 23.89 20.90 -37.89
CA ARG A 161 24.92 20.17 -37.15
C ARG A 161 24.68 18.66 -37.07
N THR A 162 23.49 18.20 -37.38
CA THR A 162 23.11 16.79 -37.29
C THR A 162 22.11 16.41 -38.36
N ASP A 163 21.83 15.11 -38.51
CA ASP A 163 20.76 14.60 -39.34
C ASP A 163 19.40 14.95 -38.70
N THR A 164 18.50 15.50 -39.50
CA THR A 164 17.15 15.90 -39.06
C THR A 164 16.05 15.05 -39.68
N ALA A 165 16.37 14.04 -40.50
CA ALA A 165 15.37 13.30 -41.27
C ALA A 165 14.27 12.68 -40.38
N ALA A 166 14.64 12.05 -39.26
CA ALA A 166 13.71 11.44 -38.33
C ALA A 166 12.81 12.49 -37.63
N ILE A 167 13.41 13.57 -37.13
CA ILE A 167 12.66 14.63 -36.43
C ILE A 167 11.79 15.46 -37.36
N ASP A 168 12.21 15.67 -38.61
CA ASP A 168 11.41 16.33 -39.64
C ASP A 168 10.20 15.47 -40.04
N ALA A 169 10.34 14.14 -40.07
CA ALA A 169 9.23 13.22 -40.28
C ALA A 169 8.23 13.25 -39.11
N PHE A 170 8.72 13.29 -37.86
CA PHE A 170 7.87 13.50 -36.68
C PHE A 170 7.06 14.79 -36.78
N LEU A 171 7.71 15.91 -37.11
CA LEU A 171 7.06 17.21 -37.26
C LEU A 171 6.04 17.23 -38.41
N ALA A 172 6.33 16.55 -39.53
CA ALA A 172 5.41 16.41 -40.64
C ALA A 172 4.13 15.65 -40.24
N ALA A 173 4.27 14.53 -39.52
CA ALA A 173 3.13 13.76 -39.00
C ALA A 173 2.31 14.59 -37.99
N ALA A 174 2.98 15.31 -37.08
CA ALA A 174 2.31 16.20 -36.14
C ALA A 174 1.56 17.35 -36.84
N ALA A 175 2.05 17.83 -37.98
CA ALA A 175 1.41 18.90 -38.75
C ALA A 175 0.08 18.47 -39.41
N GLU A 176 -0.15 17.17 -39.61
CA GLU A 176 -1.43 16.65 -40.14
C GLU A 176 -2.59 16.92 -39.17
N HIS A 177 -2.32 16.84 -37.87
CA HIS A 177 -3.32 16.97 -36.81
C HIS A 177 -3.25 18.32 -36.07
N SER A 178 -2.05 18.90 -35.98
CA SER A 178 -1.76 20.12 -35.21
C SER A 178 -0.97 21.18 -35.99
N PRO A 179 -1.40 21.59 -37.21
CA PRO A 179 -0.61 22.45 -38.09
C PRO A 179 -0.28 23.84 -37.49
N ARG A 180 -1.19 24.39 -36.68
CA ARG A 180 -0.97 25.69 -36.02
C ARG A 180 0.10 25.62 -34.93
N ILE A 181 0.18 24.49 -34.22
CA ILE A 181 1.17 24.30 -33.15
C ILE A 181 2.56 24.17 -33.78
N VAL A 182 2.68 23.32 -34.81
CA VAL A 182 3.93 23.12 -35.54
C VAL A 182 4.42 24.44 -36.15
N ALA A 183 3.53 25.21 -36.79
CA ALA A 183 3.90 26.51 -37.35
C ALA A 183 4.37 27.53 -36.30
N ALA A 184 3.71 27.58 -35.13
CA ALA A 184 4.12 28.46 -34.03
C ALA A 184 5.46 28.02 -33.41
N ALA A 185 5.68 26.72 -33.29
CA ALA A 185 6.94 26.16 -32.81
C ALA A 185 8.09 26.49 -33.76
N ALA A 186 7.88 26.38 -35.08
CA ALA A 186 8.85 26.73 -36.10
C ALA A 186 9.22 28.22 -36.13
N ASP A 187 8.25 29.12 -35.88
CA ASP A 187 8.50 30.57 -35.75
C ASP A 187 9.32 30.90 -34.49
N ARG A 188 9.03 30.21 -33.37
CA ARG A 188 9.70 30.42 -32.09
C ARG A 188 11.13 29.85 -32.06
N TYR A 189 11.35 28.70 -32.70
CA TYR A 189 12.61 27.96 -32.68
C TYR A 189 13.13 27.69 -34.10
N PRO A 190 13.51 28.73 -34.84
CA PRO A 190 13.95 28.58 -36.23
C PRO A 190 15.24 27.74 -36.31
N SER A 191 15.23 26.71 -37.16
CA SER A 191 16.35 25.77 -37.35
C SER A 191 16.68 24.88 -36.15
N GLU A 192 15.81 24.77 -35.14
CA GLU A 192 15.99 23.90 -33.96
C GLU A 192 14.86 22.85 -33.91
N PRO A 193 14.87 21.81 -34.77
CA PRO A 193 13.73 20.92 -34.97
C PRO A 193 13.36 20.09 -33.72
N PHE A 194 14.34 19.72 -32.89
CA PHE A 194 14.04 19.04 -31.63
C PHE A 194 13.26 19.91 -30.65
N ARG A 195 13.57 21.21 -30.53
CA ARG A 195 12.75 22.13 -29.73
C ARG A 195 11.37 22.33 -30.30
N GLN A 196 11.24 22.31 -31.64
CA GLN A 196 9.93 22.37 -32.28
C GLN A 196 9.09 21.14 -31.89
N ALA A 197 9.67 19.94 -31.95
CA ALA A 197 9.00 18.70 -31.59
C ALA A 197 8.60 18.67 -30.10
N VAL A 198 9.52 19.03 -29.20
CA VAL A 198 9.22 19.13 -27.76
C VAL A 198 8.10 20.14 -27.50
N THR A 199 8.08 21.28 -28.19
CA THR A 199 7.00 22.28 -28.07
C THR A 199 5.65 21.70 -28.49
N VAL A 200 5.62 20.88 -29.55
CA VAL A 200 4.40 20.20 -29.99
C VAL A 200 3.92 19.22 -28.92
N VAL A 201 4.81 18.37 -28.39
CA VAL A 201 4.47 17.42 -27.33
C VAL A 201 3.96 18.14 -26.08
N GLN A 202 4.65 19.20 -25.63
CA GLN A 202 4.25 20.01 -24.49
C GLN A 202 2.87 20.64 -24.68
N GLU A 203 2.58 21.23 -25.84
CA GLU A 203 1.27 21.80 -26.14
C GLU A 203 0.14 20.76 -26.16
N ARG A 204 0.43 19.51 -26.52
CA ARG A 204 -0.53 18.41 -26.44
C ARG A 204 -0.73 17.96 -24.98
N VAL A 205 0.34 17.86 -24.18
CA VAL A 205 0.23 17.55 -22.74
C VAL A 205 -0.59 18.61 -22.01
N ASP A 206 -0.33 19.89 -22.23
CA ASP A 206 -1.08 21.01 -21.64
C ASP A 206 -2.59 20.93 -21.93
N ARG A 207 -2.96 20.33 -23.07
CA ARG A 207 -4.35 20.20 -23.51
C ARG A 207 -5.08 18.98 -22.96
N VAL A 208 -4.39 18.04 -22.32
CA VAL A 208 -5.02 16.87 -21.66
C VAL A 208 -6.01 17.34 -20.59
N THR A 209 -5.72 18.44 -19.90
CA THR A 209 -6.59 19.00 -18.84
C THR A 209 -7.28 20.31 -19.26
N ASP A 210 -7.19 20.68 -20.53
CA ASP A 210 -7.76 21.91 -21.07
C ASP A 210 -9.05 21.62 -21.85
N VAL A 211 -9.93 22.61 -21.97
CA VAL A 211 -11.10 22.55 -22.84
C VAL A 211 -10.74 22.58 -24.33
N ARG A 212 -9.51 22.97 -24.67
CA ARG A 212 -9.00 23.03 -26.04
C ARG A 212 -8.71 21.61 -26.56
N PRO A 213 -9.18 21.26 -27.77
CA PRO A 213 -8.93 19.94 -28.34
C PRO A 213 -7.47 19.74 -28.78
N GLY A 214 -7.11 18.47 -28.99
CA GLY A 214 -5.77 18.07 -29.44
C GLY A 214 -4.80 17.73 -28.31
N GLY A 215 -5.33 17.42 -27.12
CA GLY A 215 -4.57 16.73 -26.08
C GLY A 215 -4.32 15.26 -26.42
N TYR A 216 -3.59 14.56 -25.55
CA TYR A 216 -3.51 13.10 -25.61
C TYR A 216 -4.74 12.50 -24.94
N ASP A 217 -5.45 11.63 -25.65
CA ASP A 217 -6.55 10.87 -25.08
C ASP A 217 -6.01 9.68 -24.26
N HIS A 218 -4.91 9.08 -24.70
CA HIS A 218 -4.31 7.89 -24.10
C HIS A 218 -2.83 8.11 -23.79
N ALA A 219 -2.35 7.47 -22.71
CA ALA A 219 -0.94 7.56 -22.32
C ALA A 219 0.01 6.94 -23.35
N ASP A 220 -0.45 5.90 -24.07
CA ASP A 220 0.33 5.22 -25.10
C ASP A 220 0.67 6.14 -26.27
N ASP A 221 -0.23 7.08 -26.62
CA ASP A 221 0.03 8.07 -27.67
C ASP A 221 1.13 9.06 -27.24
N LEU A 222 1.10 9.49 -25.98
CA LEU A 222 2.18 10.32 -25.42
C LEU A 222 3.50 9.55 -25.37
N LEU A 223 3.46 8.29 -24.94
CA LEU A 223 4.65 7.43 -24.88
C LEU A 223 5.23 7.19 -26.27
N ALA A 224 4.38 6.98 -27.27
CA ALA A 224 4.79 6.83 -28.66
C ALA A 224 5.49 8.10 -29.19
N ASP A 225 4.94 9.28 -28.93
CA ASP A 225 5.56 10.55 -29.32
C ASP A 225 6.90 10.79 -28.59
N VAL A 226 6.99 10.46 -27.30
CA VAL A 226 8.23 10.57 -26.52
C VAL A 226 9.28 9.57 -27.00
N ARG A 227 8.91 8.33 -27.31
CA ARG A 227 9.82 7.32 -27.89
C ARG A 227 10.28 7.71 -29.29
N ALA A 228 9.38 8.20 -30.14
CA ALA A 228 9.76 8.71 -31.47
C ALA A 228 10.73 9.90 -31.37
N LEU A 229 10.55 10.78 -30.38
CA LEU A 229 11.51 11.84 -30.09
C LEU A 229 12.85 11.27 -29.61
N GLN A 230 12.85 10.25 -28.76
CA GLN A 230 14.06 9.57 -28.29
C GLN A 230 14.82 8.96 -29.48
N ASP A 231 14.16 8.16 -30.30
CA ASP A 231 14.74 7.51 -31.49
C ASP A 231 15.33 8.57 -32.44
N ALA A 232 14.62 9.68 -32.67
CA ALA A 232 15.11 10.76 -33.52
C ALA A 232 16.36 11.47 -32.96
N VAL A 233 16.52 11.53 -31.63
CA VAL A 233 17.73 12.07 -30.99
C VAL A 233 18.89 11.08 -31.10
N GLU A 234 18.63 9.77 -30.98
CA GLU A 234 19.62 8.70 -31.16
C GLU A 234 20.10 8.62 -32.62
N ASP A 235 19.19 8.66 -33.60
CA ASP A 235 19.51 8.70 -35.04
C ASP A 235 20.37 9.92 -35.43
N ALA A 236 20.22 11.02 -34.70
CA ALA A 236 21.04 12.23 -34.81
C ALA A 236 22.44 12.09 -34.17
N GLY A 237 22.81 10.89 -33.69
CA GLY A 237 24.09 10.60 -33.02
C GLY A 237 24.24 11.26 -31.66
N LEU A 238 23.13 11.54 -30.98
CA LEU A 238 23.07 12.20 -29.67
C LEU A 238 22.65 11.22 -28.57
N ASP A 239 23.17 9.99 -28.58
CA ASP A 239 22.78 8.89 -27.69
C ASP A 239 22.82 9.28 -26.21
N ARG A 240 23.87 10.01 -25.80
CA ARG A 240 24.01 10.49 -24.42
C ARG A 240 22.93 11.49 -24.03
N VAL A 241 22.45 12.28 -24.98
CA VAL A 241 21.37 13.25 -24.74
C VAL A 241 20.04 12.51 -24.65
N ALA A 242 19.80 11.54 -25.52
CA ALA A 242 18.62 10.68 -25.44
C ALA A 242 18.54 9.95 -24.09
N ALA A 243 19.63 9.27 -23.69
CA ALA A 243 19.70 8.49 -22.45
C ALA A 243 19.52 9.34 -21.18
N GLU A 244 20.17 10.51 -21.10
CA GLU A 244 20.15 11.32 -19.87
C GLU A 244 18.92 12.23 -19.74
N TYR A 245 18.35 12.68 -20.87
CA TYR A 245 17.31 13.70 -20.85
C TYR A 245 15.95 13.19 -21.32
N VAL A 246 15.89 12.33 -22.36
CA VAL A 246 14.63 11.89 -22.98
C VAL A 246 14.13 10.57 -22.38
N ALA A 247 15.00 9.56 -22.23
CA ALA A 247 14.64 8.25 -21.70
C ALA A 247 14.00 8.30 -20.29
N PRO A 248 14.41 9.18 -19.36
CA PRO A 248 13.73 9.33 -18.06
C PRO A 248 12.26 9.74 -18.20
N LEU A 249 11.94 10.61 -19.17
CA LEU A 249 10.55 10.99 -19.45
C LEU A 249 9.76 9.82 -20.01
N ALA A 250 10.34 9.04 -20.94
CA ALA A 250 9.69 7.83 -21.46
C ALA A 250 9.34 6.85 -20.34
N ARG A 251 10.28 6.59 -19.42
CA ARG A 251 10.06 5.73 -18.24
C ARG A 251 8.97 6.26 -17.32
N ARG A 252 8.88 7.58 -17.12
CA ARG A 252 7.82 8.21 -16.33
C ARG A 252 6.45 8.12 -17.00
N VAL A 253 6.37 8.28 -18.31
CA VAL A 253 5.10 8.11 -19.05
C VAL A 253 4.63 6.65 -18.98
N GLU A 254 5.55 5.71 -19.22
CA GLU A 254 5.28 4.27 -19.13
C GLU A 254 4.84 3.82 -17.71
N THR A 255 5.39 4.43 -16.66
CA THR A 255 5.08 4.05 -15.27
C THR A 255 3.82 4.72 -14.71
N PHE A 256 3.60 6.00 -15.02
CA PHE A 256 2.56 6.82 -14.36
C PHE A 256 1.34 7.13 -15.25
N GLY A 257 1.47 6.95 -16.57
CA GLY A 257 0.44 7.27 -17.55
C GLY A 257 -0.15 8.68 -17.38
N LEU A 258 -1.41 8.87 -17.76
CA LEU A 258 -2.14 10.13 -17.57
C LEU A 258 -2.93 10.19 -16.24
N HIS A 259 -2.66 9.27 -15.32
CA HIS A 259 -3.45 9.08 -14.10
C HIS A 259 -2.61 9.06 -12.80
N LEU A 260 -1.27 9.22 -12.86
CA LEU A 260 -0.31 9.17 -11.75
C LEU A 260 -0.22 7.83 -11.01
N ALA A 261 -1.33 7.33 -10.48
CA ALA A 261 -1.43 6.03 -9.83
C ALA A 261 -2.86 5.53 -9.97
N ALA A 262 -3.04 4.27 -10.36
CA ALA A 262 -4.38 3.71 -10.51
C ALA A 262 -5.10 3.70 -9.15
N LEU A 263 -6.41 3.93 -9.14
CA LEU A 263 -7.22 3.80 -7.94
C LEU A 263 -7.84 2.40 -7.92
N ASP A 264 -7.61 1.63 -6.86
CA ASP A 264 -8.41 0.43 -6.65
C ASP A 264 -9.69 0.84 -5.91
N LEU A 265 -10.84 0.38 -6.39
CA LEU A 265 -12.09 0.50 -5.65
C LEU A 265 -12.14 -0.58 -4.58
N ARG A 266 -12.79 -0.29 -3.45
CA ARG A 266 -13.08 -1.29 -2.42
C ARG A 266 -14.39 -0.98 -1.72
N ASP A 267 -15.21 -2.01 -1.53
CA ASP A 267 -16.45 -1.93 -0.75
C ASP A 267 -16.79 -3.30 -0.11
N HIS A 268 -17.73 -3.29 0.83
CA HIS A 268 -18.17 -4.47 1.56
C HIS A 268 -19.21 -5.28 0.78
N ARG A 269 -19.08 -6.61 0.74
CA ARG A 269 -19.96 -7.50 -0.05
C ARG A 269 -21.46 -7.26 0.14
N GLU A 270 -21.89 -6.99 1.38
CA GLU A 270 -23.32 -6.77 1.69
C GLU A 270 -23.92 -5.60 0.93
N LYS A 271 -23.11 -4.58 0.57
CA LYS A 271 -23.57 -3.43 -0.21
C LYS A 271 -23.95 -3.85 -1.63
N HIS A 272 -23.19 -4.77 -2.22
CA HIS A 272 -23.45 -5.31 -3.54
C HIS A 272 -24.67 -6.22 -3.51
N THR A 273 -24.72 -7.17 -2.58
CA THR A 273 -25.83 -8.11 -2.45
C THR A 273 -27.15 -7.38 -2.25
N HIS A 274 -27.18 -6.38 -1.36
CA HIS A 274 -28.37 -5.57 -1.11
C HIS A 274 -28.80 -4.77 -2.35
N ALA A 275 -27.83 -4.12 -3.01
CA ALA A 275 -28.12 -3.32 -4.20
C ALA A 275 -28.62 -4.15 -5.38
N VAL A 276 -28.04 -5.33 -5.60
CA VAL A 276 -28.47 -6.28 -6.64
C VAL A 276 -29.87 -6.81 -6.32
N GLY A 277 -30.14 -7.19 -5.07
CA GLY A 277 -31.47 -7.66 -4.64
C GLY A 277 -32.56 -6.62 -4.86
N GLU A 278 -32.34 -5.38 -4.41
CA GLU A 278 -33.32 -4.30 -4.56
C GLU A 278 -33.51 -3.87 -6.03
N ALA A 279 -32.43 -3.83 -6.83
CA ALA A 279 -32.51 -3.50 -8.25
C ALA A 279 -33.28 -4.57 -9.04
N LEU A 280 -33.01 -5.85 -8.80
CA LEU A 280 -33.67 -6.96 -9.49
C LEU A 280 -35.14 -7.13 -9.09
N ALA A 281 -35.51 -6.78 -7.86
CA ALA A 281 -36.90 -6.81 -7.42
C ALA A 281 -37.82 -5.90 -8.26
N ARG A 282 -37.27 -4.87 -8.91
CA ARG A 282 -38.01 -3.98 -9.83
C ARG A 282 -38.34 -4.63 -11.15
N GLU A 283 -37.51 -5.57 -11.55
CA GLU A 283 -37.66 -6.38 -12.76
C GLU A 283 -38.41 -7.69 -12.45
N ASP A 284 -39.15 -7.72 -11.33
CA ASP A 284 -39.94 -8.87 -10.83
C ASP A 284 -39.08 -10.13 -10.53
N VAL A 285 -37.81 -9.97 -10.16
CA VAL A 285 -36.90 -11.06 -9.79
C VAL A 285 -36.66 -11.10 -8.26
N ASP A 286 -37.04 -12.20 -7.61
CA ASP A 286 -36.81 -12.43 -6.16
C ASP A 286 -35.41 -13.00 -5.89
N TYR A 287 -34.39 -12.15 -6.03
CA TYR A 287 -32.99 -12.54 -5.79
C TYR A 287 -32.69 -12.90 -4.33
N ASP A 288 -33.34 -12.23 -3.38
CA ASP A 288 -33.16 -12.48 -1.95
C ASP A 288 -33.66 -13.87 -1.54
N GLY A 289 -34.68 -14.39 -2.24
CA GLY A 289 -35.20 -15.74 -2.06
C GLY A 289 -34.35 -16.87 -2.67
N MET A 290 -33.37 -16.55 -3.52
CA MET A 290 -32.50 -17.54 -4.18
C MET A 290 -31.44 -18.10 -3.21
N ASP A 291 -31.15 -19.40 -3.34
CA ASP A 291 -29.96 -19.99 -2.73
C ASP A 291 -28.68 -19.65 -3.53
N GLU A 292 -27.51 -20.03 -3.01
CA GLU A 292 -26.24 -19.69 -3.66
C GLU A 292 -26.11 -20.25 -5.08
N ALA A 293 -26.60 -21.47 -5.32
CA ALA A 293 -26.49 -22.09 -6.64
C ALA A 293 -27.41 -21.39 -7.65
N ASP A 294 -28.63 -21.04 -7.21
CA ASP A 294 -29.58 -20.28 -8.00
C ASP A 294 -29.06 -18.86 -8.31
N ARG A 295 -28.41 -18.19 -7.35
CA ARG A 295 -27.77 -16.87 -7.55
C ARG A 295 -26.66 -16.93 -8.58
N VAL A 296 -25.75 -17.90 -8.44
CA VAL A 296 -24.65 -18.10 -9.40
C VAL A 296 -25.20 -18.33 -10.81
N ALA A 297 -26.18 -19.23 -10.96
CA ALA A 297 -26.79 -19.52 -12.26
C ALA A 297 -27.45 -18.26 -12.87
N PHE A 298 -28.27 -17.56 -12.08
CA PHE A 298 -28.94 -16.34 -12.52
C PHE A 298 -27.95 -15.26 -12.98
N LEU A 299 -26.93 -14.96 -12.17
CA LEU A 299 -25.95 -13.93 -12.49
C LEU A 299 -25.14 -14.30 -13.74
N THR A 300 -24.82 -15.58 -13.93
CA THR A 300 -24.12 -16.06 -15.12
C THR A 300 -24.92 -15.79 -16.39
N ASP A 301 -26.19 -16.20 -16.40
CA ASP A 301 -27.09 -15.97 -17.53
C ASP A 301 -27.29 -14.47 -17.78
N ALA A 302 -27.39 -13.68 -16.70
CA ALA A 302 -27.58 -12.24 -16.77
C ALA A 302 -26.36 -11.48 -17.31
N ILE A 303 -25.14 -11.95 -17.02
CA ILE A 303 -23.88 -11.37 -17.52
C ILE A 303 -23.63 -11.75 -18.99
N LEU A 304 -24.02 -12.95 -19.42
CA LEU A 304 -23.73 -13.44 -20.78
C LEU A 304 -24.72 -12.96 -21.85
N GLN A 305 -25.86 -12.40 -21.45
CA GLN A 305 -26.82 -11.84 -22.41
C GLN A 305 -26.44 -10.42 -22.86
N SER A 306 -26.99 -10.01 -24.00
CA SER A 306 -26.64 -8.72 -24.62
C SER A 306 -27.45 -7.53 -24.11
N GLU A 307 -28.58 -7.77 -23.43
CA GLU A 307 -29.46 -6.71 -22.93
C GLU A 307 -29.22 -6.45 -21.45
N SER A 308 -29.11 -5.18 -21.07
CA SER A 308 -29.07 -4.76 -19.67
C SER A 308 -30.36 -5.18 -18.95
N VAL A 309 -30.21 -5.84 -17.82
CA VAL A 309 -31.28 -6.23 -16.90
C VAL A 309 -31.75 -5.05 -16.07
N VAL A 310 -30.82 -4.24 -15.56
CA VAL A 310 -31.14 -3.14 -14.64
C VAL A 310 -30.63 -1.80 -15.19
N ASP A 311 -31.43 -0.74 -15.01
CA ASP A 311 -31.01 0.64 -15.29
C ASP A 311 -30.29 1.23 -14.07
N LEU A 312 -28.97 1.41 -14.17
CA LEU A 312 -28.15 1.95 -13.09
C LEU A 312 -28.44 3.44 -12.80
N THR A 313 -29.08 4.16 -13.72
CA THR A 313 -29.32 5.61 -13.63
C THR A 313 -30.65 5.96 -12.96
N ASP A 314 -31.59 5.01 -12.87
CA ASP A 314 -32.90 5.23 -12.24
C ASP A 314 -32.93 4.84 -10.75
N GLY A 315 -32.54 5.79 -9.89
CA GLY A 315 -32.64 5.63 -8.43
C GLY A 315 -34.05 5.79 -7.85
N ALA A 316 -35.10 6.05 -8.65
CA ALA A 316 -36.39 6.48 -8.11
C ALA A 316 -37.09 5.38 -7.31
N GLY A 317 -37.10 5.47 -5.98
CA GLY A 317 -37.73 4.49 -5.09
C GLY A 317 -36.82 3.34 -4.65
N LEU A 318 -35.50 3.44 -4.91
CA LEU A 318 -34.47 2.65 -4.22
C LEU A 318 -34.17 3.32 -2.89
N ASP A 319 -33.59 2.57 -1.97
CA ASP A 319 -32.97 3.21 -0.82
C ASP A 319 -31.69 3.98 -1.19
N ASP A 320 -31.23 4.79 -0.24
CA ASP A 320 -30.06 5.65 -0.43
C ASP A 320 -28.77 4.84 -0.66
N GLU A 321 -28.69 3.61 -0.15
CA GLU A 321 -27.52 2.76 -0.26
C GLU A 321 -27.40 2.14 -1.64
N THR A 322 -28.47 1.51 -2.12
CA THR A 322 -28.55 0.96 -3.47
C THR A 322 -28.32 2.07 -4.50
N THR A 323 -28.97 3.24 -4.34
CA THR A 323 -28.75 4.38 -5.23
C THR A 323 -27.26 4.78 -5.31
N ARG A 324 -26.55 4.75 -4.17
CA ARG A 324 -25.10 5.03 -4.14
C ARG A 324 -24.27 3.94 -4.82
N VAL A 325 -24.65 2.67 -4.67
CA VAL A 325 -23.94 1.54 -5.29
C VAL A 325 -24.12 1.58 -6.80
N LEU A 326 -25.35 1.69 -7.31
CA LEU A 326 -25.63 1.73 -8.76
C LEU A 326 -24.99 2.96 -9.41
N GLY A 327 -25.18 4.16 -8.83
CA GLY A 327 -24.59 5.39 -9.33
C GLY A 327 -23.05 5.38 -9.33
N ARG A 328 -22.41 4.53 -8.52
CA ARG A 328 -20.96 4.33 -8.57
C ARG A 328 -20.53 3.48 -9.75
N PHE A 329 -21.27 2.45 -10.11
CA PHE A 329 -20.95 1.64 -11.30
C PHE A 329 -21.22 2.44 -12.59
N ASP A 330 -22.27 3.26 -12.62
CA ASP A 330 -22.48 4.25 -13.68
C ASP A 330 -21.29 5.24 -13.79
N ALA A 331 -20.88 5.82 -12.66
CA ALA A 331 -19.71 6.70 -12.62
C ALA A 331 -18.39 5.99 -13.00
N LEU A 332 -18.26 4.68 -12.75
CA LEU A 332 -17.09 3.90 -13.18
C LEU A 332 -16.97 3.88 -14.70
N ALA A 333 -18.09 3.75 -15.42
CA ALA A 333 -18.10 3.83 -16.88
C ALA A 333 -17.69 5.23 -17.38
N ASP A 334 -18.15 6.29 -16.73
CA ASP A 334 -17.70 7.66 -16.99
C ASP A 334 -16.19 7.82 -16.74
N TRP A 335 -15.70 7.29 -15.62
CA TRP A 335 -14.27 7.35 -15.28
C TRP A 335 -13.41 6.57 -16.27
N HIS A 336 -13.87 5.42 -16.77
CA HIS A 336 -13.16 4.68 -17.82
C HIS A 336 -13.11 5.46 -19.14
N ARG A 337 -14.21 6.10 -19.53
CA ARG A 337 -14.26 6.95 -20.72
C ARG A 337 -13.34 8.16 -20.62
N GLU A 338 -13.32 8.83 -19.48
CA GLU A 338 -12.55 10.06 -19.27
C GLU A 338 -11.07 9.78 -18.95
N TYR A 339 -10.79 8.83 -18.05
CA TYR A 339 -9.45 8.57 -17.49
C TYR A 339 -8.75 7.35 -18.08
N GLY A 340 -9.45 6.54 -18.86
CA GLY A 340 -8.98 5.25 -19.37
C GLY A 340 -9.16 4.12 -18.34
N PRO A 341 -9.33 2.85 -18.79
CA PRO A 341 -9.51 1.71 -17.88
C PRO A 341 -8.38 1.54 -16.86
N ALA A 342 -7.14 1.83 -17.26
CA ALA A 342 -5.97 1.73 -16.38
C ALA A 342 -6.01 2.66 -15.16
N ALA A 343 -6.85 3.71 -15.16
CA ALA A 343 -7.01 4.57 -14.00
C ALA A 343 -7.77 3.87 -12.86
N ILE A 344 -8.67 2.94 -13.18
CA ILE A 344 -9.43 2.11 -12.22
C ILE A 344 -9.67 0.74 -12.84
N ASP A 345 -8.74 -0.18 -12.66
CA ASP A 345 -8.80 -1.53 -13.24
C ASP A 345 -8.92 -2.64 -12.18
N ALA A 346 -9.17 -2.29 -10.92
CA ALA A 346 -9.34 -3.28 -9.84
C ALA A 346 -10.48 -2.89 -8.87
N TYR A 347 -11.30 -3.87 -8.52
CA TYR A 347 -12.40 -3.74 -7.56
C TYR A 347 -12.28 -4.81 -6.47
N CYS A 348 -11.91 -4.39 -5.26
CA CYS A 348 -11.77 -5.26 -4.10
C CYS A 348 -13.07 -5.42 -3.32
N ILE A 349 -13.41 -6.65 -2.95
CA ILE A 349 -14.64 -6.99 -2.21
C ILE A 349 -14.26 -7.46 -0.81
N SER A 350 -14.51 -6.62 0.19
CA SER A 350 -14.31 -7.00 1.60
C SER A 350 -15.28 -8.09 2.05
N MET A 351 -14.83 -8.92 2.99
CA MET A 351 -15.64 -9.98 3.61
C MET A 351 -16.24 -10.97 2.60
N THR A 352 -15.51 -11.33 1.54
CA THR A 352 -15.99 -12.28 0.52
C THR A 352 -16.12 -13.69 1.12
N GLU A 353 -17.30 -14.30 1.04
CA GLU A 353 -17.57 -15.64 1.62
C GLU A 353 -18.24 -16.65 0.67
N GLN A 354 -18.63 -16.22 -0.54
CA GLN A 354 -19.37 -17.01 -1.52
C GLN A 354 -19.04 -16.55 -2.94
N PRO A 355 -19.15 -17.42 -3.97
CA PRO A 355 -19.02 -17.06 -5.38
C PRO A 355 -19.92 -15.92 -5.83
N SER A 356 -21.19 -15.88 -5.41
CA SER A 356 -22.16 -14.87 -5.85
C SER A 356 -21.69 -13.46 -5.55
N HIS A 357 -21.00 -13.22 -4.44
CA HIS A 357 -20.50 -11.89 -4.08
C HIS A 357 -19.56 -11.32 -5.15
N VAL A 358 -18.74 -12.18 -5.78
CA VAL A 358 -17.85 -11.78 -6.87
C VAL A 358 -18.66 -11.54 -8.14
N LEU A 359 -19.58 -12.45 -8.47
CA LEU A 359 -20.46 -12.32 -9.65
C LEU A 359 -21.40 -11.11 -9.57
N GLU A 360 -21.83 -10.69 -8.38
CA GLU A 360 -22.64 -9.48 -8.16
C GLU A 360 -21.90 -8.22 -8.64
N VAL A 361 -20.59 -8.13 -8.39
CA VAL A 361 -19.76 -7.02 -8.87
C VAL A 361 -19.53 -7.11 -10.38
N VAL A 362 -19.30 -8.32 -10.91
CA VAL A 362 -19.19 -8.53 -12.36
C VAL A 362 -20.47 -8.13 -13.07
N PHE A 363 -21.62 -8.55 -12.54
CA PHE A 363 -22.93 -8.16 -13.02
C PHE A 363 -23.09 -6.64 -13.03
N LEU A 364 -22.89 -5.95 -11.91
CA LEU A 364 -23.01 -4.49 -11.88
C LEU A 364 -22.04 -3.76 -12.84
N ALA A 365 -20.84 -4.31 -13.05
CA ALA A 365 -19.88 -3.77 -14.03
C ALA A 365 -20.31 -4.02 -15.47
N ASP A 366 -20.92 -5.17 -15.76
CA ASP A 366 -21.53 -5.49 -17.05
C ASP A 366 -22.70 -4.56 -17.38
N GLN A 367 -23.59 -4.32 -16.41
CA GLN A 367 -24.71 -3.40 -16.55
C GLN A 367 -24.28 -1.95 -16.78
N ALA A 368 -23.06 -1.58 -16.35
CA ALA A 368 -22.45 -0.28 -16.62
C ALA A 368 -21.70 -0.20 -17.96
N GLY A 369 -21.54 -1.32 -18.67
CA GLY A 369 -20.71 -1.42 -19.88
C GLY A 369 -19.20 -1.38 -19.61
N VAL A 370 -18.78 -1.60 -18.35
CA VAL A 370 -17.36 -1.72 -17.94
C VAL A 370 -16.86 -3.15 -18.18
N VAL A 371 -17.75 -4.12 -18.17
CA VAL A 371 -17.52 -5.50 -18.61
C VAL A 371 -18.45 -5.77 -19.79
N SER A 372 -17.96 -6.50 -20.79
CA SER A 372 -18.76 -6.97 -21.93
C SER A 372 -18.09 -8.23 -22.46
N LEU A 373 -18.49 -9.38 -21.95
CA LEU A 373 -17.80 -10.64 -22.19
C LEU A 373 -18.21 -11.27 -23.53
N PRO A 374 -17.31 -12.01 -24.20
CA PRO A 374 -15.91 -12.28 -23.81
C PRO A 374 -14.92 -11.18 -24.22
N ASP A 375 -15.39 -10.11 -24.87
CA ASP A 375 -14.52 -9.17 -25.60
C ASP A 375 -13.78 -8.16 -24.70
N HIS A 376 -14.37 -7.79 -23.56
CA HIS A 376 -13.85 -6.71 -22.72
C HIS A 376 -14.10 -6.96 -21.22
N ALA A 377 -13.05 -6.79 -20.42
CA ALA A 377 -13.11 -6.72 -18.96
C ALA A 377 -12.29 -5.52 -18.46
N GLY A 378 -12.98 -4.42 -18.13
CA GLY A 378 -12.35 -3.19 -17.67
C GLY A 378 -11.79 -3.26 -16.25
N ILE A 379 -12.21 -4.24 -15.44
CA ILE A 379 -11.79 -4.40 -14.05
C ILE A 379 -11.39 -5.85 -13.71
N ASP A 380 -10.42 -6.00 -12.83
CA ASP A 380 -10.16 -7.21 -12.05
C ASP A 380 -11.03 -7.18 -10.79
N VAL A 381 -11.83 -8.23 -10.57
CA VAL A 381 -12.58 -8.39 -9.32
C VAL A 381 -11.73 -9.15 -8.31
N VAL A 382 -11.43 -8.52 -7.18
CA VAL A 382 -10.44 -8.97 -6.20
C VAL A 382 -11.15 -9.38 -4.91
N PRO A 383 -11.41 -10.69 -4.68
CA PRO A 383 -11.98 -11.14 -3.42
C PRO A 383 -10.98 -10.97 -2.28
N LEU A 384 -11.39 -10.32 -1.20
CA LEU A 384 -10.65 -10.32 0.08
C LEU A 384 -11.14 -11.49 0.93
N LEU A 385 -10.28 -12.51 1.06
CA LEU A 385 -10.53 -13.69 1.88
C LEU A 385 -9.86 -13.50 3.24
N GLU A 386 -10.62 -13.00 4.22
CA GLU A 386 -10.09 -12.62 5.53
C GLU A 386 -10.69 -13.40 6.72
N THR A 387 -11.85 -14.06 6.54
CA THR A 387 -12.47 -14.86 7.59
C THR A 387 -11.95 -16.30 7.58
N ARG A 388 -11.94 -16.96 8.75
CA ARG A 388 -11.63 -18.39 8.85
C ARG A 388 -12.53 -19.24 7.93
N SER A 389 -13.80 -18.87 7.83
CA SER A 389 -14.78 -19.54 6.96
C SER A 389 -14.38 -19.40 5.48
N ALA A 390 -14.11 -18.17 5.02
CA ALA A 390 -13.69 -17.89 3.66
C ALA A 390 -12.39 -18.63 3.28
N LEU A 391 -11.38 -18.60 4.14
CA LEU A 391 -10.12 -19.33 3.92
C LEU A 391 -10.30 -20.85 3.92
N SER A 392 -11.24 -21.36 4.72
CA SER A 392 -11.57 -22.79 4.77
C SER A 392 -12.32 -23.25 3.52
N ASN A 393 -13.20 -22.40 2.98
CA ASN A 393 -14.05 -22.66 1.81
C ASN A 393 -13.47 -22.12 0.49
N ALA A 394 -12.23 -21.61 0.49
CA ALA A 394 -11.64 -20.96 -0.67
C ALA A 394 -11.64 -21.81 -1.95
N ARG A 395 -11.55 -23.15 -1.82
CA ARG A 395 -11.63 -24.07 -2.96
C ARG A 395 -13.02 -24.06 -3.60
N ASP A 396 -14.07 -24.03 -2.79
CA ASP A 396 -15.43 -23.99 -3.28
C ASP A 396 -15.72 -22.62 -3.91
N ILE A 397 -15.25 -21.53 -3.28
CA ILE A 397 -15.43 -20.16 -3.78
C ILE A 397 -14.72 -20.00 -5.14
N LEU A 398 -13.41 -20.20 -5.19
CA LEU A 398 -12.62 -19.96 -6.40
C LEU A 398 -12.86 -21.04 -7.46
N GLY A 399 -13.04 -22.30 -7.06
CA GLY A 399 -13.34 -23.39 -8.00
C GLY A 399 -14.67 -23.17 -8.73
N THR A 400 -15.73 -22.77 -8.00
CA THR A 400 -17.02 -22.43 -8.62
C THR A 400 -16.86 -21.25 -9.59
N LEU A 401 -16.08 -20.22 -9.23
CA LEU A 401 -15.82 -19.09 -10.09
C LEU A 401 -15.03 -19.51 -11.36
N PHE A 402 -13.98 -20.31 -11.24
CA PHE A 402 -13.19 -20.73 -12.40
C PHE A 402 -13.91 -21.72 -13.31
N GLU A 403 -14.87 -22.50 -12.78
CA GLU A 403 -15.75 -23.38 -13.57
C GLU A 403 -16.95 -22.63 -14.19
N ASN A 404 -17.21 -21.40 -13.76
CA ASN A 404 -18.30 -20.58 -14.26
C ASN A 404 -18.00 -20.01 -15.64
N GLU A 405 -18.95 -20.11 -16.59
CA GLU A 405 -18.75 -19.66 -17.97
C GLU A 405 -18.47 -18.15 -18.08
N ALA A 406 -19.23 -17.32 -17.38
CA ALA A 406 -19.04 -15.87 -17.40
C ALA A 406 -17.71 -15.49 -16.73
N TYR A 407 -17.44 -16.02 -15.55
CA TYR A 407 -16.24 -15.64 -14.82
C TYR A 407 -14.95 -16.19 -15.47
N GLY A 408 -14.98 -17.40 -16.05
CA GLY A 408 -13.89 -17.93 -16.86
C GLY A 408 -13.56 -17.02 -18.04
N ALA A 409 -14.57 -16.53 -18.78
CA ALA A 409 -14.38 -15.57 -19.86
C ALA A 409 -13.79 -14.23 -19.37
N LEU A 410 -14.16 -13.77 -18.16
CA LEU A 410 -13.57 -12.59 -17.54
C LEU A 410 -12.08 -12.80 -17.22
N VAL A 411 -11.72 -13.93 -16.63
CA VAL A 411 -10.32 -14.27 -16.31
C VAL A 411 -9.49 -14.38 -17.60
N ASP A 412 -10.02 -14.99 -18.65
CA ASP A 412 -9.36 -15.08 -19.95
C ASP A 412 -9.15 -13.69 -20.59
N ALA A 413 -10.17 -12.82 -20.56
CA ALA A 413 -10.07 -11.44 -21.04
C ALA A 413 -9.03 -10.60 -20.28
N ARG A 414 -8.65 -11.02 -19.06
CA ARG A 414 -7.62 -10.41 -18.21
C ARG A 414 -6.28 -11.15 -18.23
N GLY A 415 -6.10 -12.10 -19.15
CA GLY A 415 -4.83 -12.79 -19.37
C GLY A 415 -4.58 -13.97 -18.43
N GLY A 416 -5.63 -14.61 -17.91
CA GLY A 416 -5.52 -15.86 -17.15
C GLY A 416 -5.03 -15.67 -15.71
N THR A 417 -5.11 -14.46 -15.16
CA THR A 417 -4.65 -14.13 -13.80
C THR A 417 -5.81 -13.74 -12.88
N GLN A 418 -5.86 -14.32 -11.68
CA GLN A 418 -6.78 -13.93 -10.61
C GLN A 418 -6.01 -13.19 -9.50
N GLU A 419 -6.35 -11.93 -9.24
CA GLU A 419 -5.87 -11.23 -8.05
C GLU A 419 -6.70 -11.63 -6.80
N VAL A 420 -6.06 -11.99 -5.70
CA VAL A 420 -6.71 -12.32 -4.41
C VAL A 420 -6.09 -11.48 -3.30
N MET A 421 -6.91 -10.77 -2.53
CA MET A 421 -6.44 -9.98 -1.40
C MET A 421 -6.42 -10.80 -0.11
N LEU A 422 -5.37 -10.63 0.69
CA LEU A 422 -5.20 -11.29 1.99
C LEU A 422 -5.14 -10.29 3.14
N GLY A 423 -5.92 -10.55 4.20
CA GLY A 423 -5.97 -9.78 5.43
C GLY A 423 -4.98 -10.26 6.50
N TYR A 424 -3.92 -9.48 6.76
CA TYR A 424 -2.89 -9.80 7.78
C TYR A 424 -3.29 -9.37 9.19
N SER A 425 -3.90 -8.19 9.33
CA SER A 425 -4.01 -7.48 10.61
C SER A 425 -5.07 -8.07 11.56
N ASP A 426 -6.25 -8.41 11.04
CA ASP A 426 -7.33 -8.99 11.85
C ASP A 426 -6.99 -10.43 12.27
N SER A 427 -6.35 -11.20 11.38
CA SER A 427 -5.83 -12.53 11.69
C SER A 427 -4.89 -12.55 12.90
N ASN A 428 -4.01 -11.54 13.04
CA ASN A 428 -3.10 -11.46 14.19
C ASN A 428 -3.81 -11.10 15.49
N LYS A 429 -4.74 -10.14 15.45
CA LYS A 429 -5.57 -9.78 16.63
C LYS A 429 -6.33 -10.99 17.17
N GLU A 430 -6.79 -11.86 16.26
CA GLU A 430 -7.56 -13.04 16.64
C GLU A 430 -6.69 -14.24 17.03
N ASN A 431 -5.53 -14.46 16.39
CA ASN A 431 -4.83 -15.73 16.54
C ASN A 431 -3.51 -15.63 17.31
N GLY A 432 -2.98 -14.42 17.51
CA GLY A 432 -1.62 -14.21 18.02
C GLY A 432 -0.56 -14.34 16.92
N PHE A 433 0.62 -13.79 17.18
CA PHE A 433 1.63 -13.48 16.16
C PHE A 433 2.08 -14.70 15.35
N LEU A 434 2.58 -15.73 16.02
CA LEU A 434 3.14 -16.90 15.33
C LEU A 434 2.06 -17.69 14.56
N ALA A 435 0.92 -17.91 15.21
CA ALA A 435 -0.18 -18.67 14.61
C ALA A 435 -0.78 -17.96 13.40
N ALA A 436 -0.95 -16.64 13.46
CA ALA A 436 -1.46 -15.86 12.34
C ALA A 436 -0.52 -15.89 11.12
N ASN A 437 0.79 -15.73 11.34
CA ASN A 437 1.77 -15.82 10.24
C ASN A 437 1.79 -17.22 9.60
N TRP A 438 1.70 -18.27 10.42
CA TRP A 438 1.64 -19.65 9.92
C TRP A 438 0.37 -19.95 9.13
N GLN A 439 -0.80 -19.57 9.67
CA GLN A 439 -2.08 -19.73 8.97
C GLN A 439 -2.06 -19.02 7.62
N LEU A 440 -1.43 -17.86 7.54
CA LEU A 440 -1.36 -17.07 6.32
C LEU A 440 -0.40 -17.65 5.28
N ASP A 441 0.74 -18.20 5.68
CA ASP A 441 1.62 -18.98 4.79
C ASP A 441 0.86 -20.18 4.21
N ARG A 442 0.15 -20.94 5.05
CA ARG A 442 -0.68 -22.07 4.61
C ARG A 442 -1.81 -21.66 3.68
N ALA A 443 -2.50 -20.57 3.99
CA ALA A 443 -3.58 -20.03 3.17
C ALA A 443 -3.08 -19.65 1.77
N GLN A 444 -1.94 -18.96 1.68
CA GLN A 444 -1.33 -18.58 0.41
C GLN A 444 -0.97 -19.81 -0.45
N ARG A 445 -0.31 -20.82 0.14
CA ARG A 445 0.02 -22.07 -0.57
C ARG A 445 -1.24 -22.79 -1.06
N ARG A 446 -2.27 -22.86 -0.22
CA ARG A 446 -3.55 -23.49 -0.56
C ARG A 446 -4.24 -22.77 -1.71
N LEU A 447 -4.28 -21.43 -1.67
CA LEU A 447 -4.89 -20.62 -2.72
C LEU A 447 -4.13 -20.75 -4.04
N ALA A 448 -2.79 -20.71 -4.01
CA ALA A 448 -1.97 -20.97 -5.18
C ALA A 448 -2.28 -22.35 -5.79
N ALA A 449 -2.32 -23.41 -4.98
CA ALA A 449 -2.66 -24.75 -5.45
C ALA A 449 -4.08 -24.85 -6.03
N ILE A 450 -5.05 -24.10 -5.49
CA ILE A 450 -6.41 -24.04 -6.06
C ILE A 450 -6.37 -23.38 -7.44
N CYS A 451 -5.67 -22.26 -7.61
CA CYS A 451 -5.58 -21.60 -8.92
C CYS A 451 -4.83 -22.48 -9.93
N ASP A 452 -3.74 -23.14 -9.51
CA ASP A 452 -2.98 -24.09 -10.34
C ASP A 452 -3.83 -25.27 -10.82
N ASP A 453 -4.70 -25.83 -9.97
CA ASP A 453 -5.64 -26.92 -10.32
C ASP A 453 -6.58 -26.52 -11.49
N HIS A 454 -6.83 -25.23 -11.67
CA HIS A 454 -7.68 -24.68 -12.74
C HIS A 454 -6.88 -23.98 -13.87
N GLY A 455 -5.55 -24.01 -13.83
CA GLY A 455 -4.69 -23.37 -14.82
C GLY A 455 -4.75 -21.84 -14.82
N VAL A 456 -5.06 -21.24 -13.67
CA VAL A 456 -5.13 -19.79 -13.46
C VAL A 456 -3.92 -19.33 -12.66
N ASP A 457 -3.24 -18.28 -13.09
CA ASP A 457 -2.16 -17.67 -12.32
C ASP A 457 -2.73 -16.83 -11.16
N VAL A 458 -2.22 -17.01 -9.94
CA VAL A 458 -2.64 -16.17 -8.80
C VAL A 458 -1.76 -14.94 -8.64
N ARG A 459 -2.34 -13.75 -8.50
CA ARG A 459 -1.63 -12.55 -8.04
C ARG A 459 -2.08 -12.24 -6.61
N PHE A 460 -1.17 -12.30 -5.64
CA PHE A 460 -1.54 -11.92 -4.28
C PHE A 460 -1.45 -10.41 -4.06
N PHE A 461 -2.54 -9.86 -3.54
CA PHE A 461 -2.59 -8.52 -2.99
C PHE A 461 -2.48 -8.58 -1.46
N HIS A 462 -1.29 -8.27 -0.96
CA HIS A 462 -0.99 -8.33 0.46
C HIS A 462 -1.43 -7.04 1.17
N GLY A 463 -2.47 -7.15 2.00
CA GLY A 463 -2.92 -6.13 2.94
C GLY A 463 -2.00 -5.93 4.15
N ARG A 464 -0.67 -6.03 3.95
CA ARG A 464 0.32 -5.87 5.02
C ARG A 464 0.23 -4.49 5.66
N GLY A 465 0.46 -4.44 6.96
CA GLY A 465 0.55 -3.23 7.76
C GLY A 465 1.97 -2.66 7.80
N GLY A 466 2.12 -1.45 8.34
CA GLY A 466 3.44 -0.84 8.53
C GLY A 466 4.15 -1.35 9.78
N SER A 467 3.44 -1.97 10.73
CA SER A 467 4.01 -2.66 11.90
C SER A 467 4.10 -4.18 11.72
N ILE A 468 5.12 -4.83 12.28
CA ILE A 468 5.32 -6.30 12.38
C ILE A 468 4.05 -7.02 12.80
N SER A 469 3.33 -6.50 13.80
CA SER A 469 2.05 -7.07 14.27
C SER A 469 0.93 -7.01 13.22
N ARG A 470 1.17 -6.39 12.07
CA ARG A 470 0.28 -6.34 10.92
C ARG A 470 0.95 -6.89 9.66
N GLY A 471 2.08 -7.58 9.80
CA GLY A 471 2.89 -8.09 8.69
C GLY A 471 3.90 -7.09 8.12
N GLY A 472 4.20 -6.00 8.85
CA GLY A 472 5.27 -5.04 8.53
C GLY A 472 6.68 -5.59 8.74
N GLY A 473 7.69 -4.76 8.48
CA GLY A 473 9.10 -5.13 8.37
C GLY A 473 9.69 -4.73 7.00
N PRO A 474 11.02 -4.91 6.78
CA PRO A 474 11.65 -4.57 5.50
C PRO A 474 11.02 -5.33 4.32
N MET A 475 10.56 -4.61 3.30
CA MET A 475 9.85 -5.21 2.17
C MET A 475 10.67 -6.25 1.41
N ASN A 476 12.00 -6.08 1.36
CA ASN A 476 12.91 -7.06 0.77
C ASN A 476 12.78 -8.45 1.42
N GLU A 477 12.82 -8.49 2.75
CA GLU A 477 12.78 -9.73 3.53
C GLU A 477 11.38 -10.35 3.44
N ALA A 478 10.35 -9.51 3.52
CA ALA A 478 8.96 -9.92 3.34
C ALA A 478 8.70 -10.65 2.00
N LEU A 479 9.25 -10.12 0.91
CA LEU A 479 9.13 -10.69 -0.44
C LEU A 479 9.90 -12.01 -0.57
N LEU A 480 11.12 -12.08 -0.04
CA LEU A 480 11.94 -13.30 -0.06
C LEU A 480 11.36 -14.42 0.81
N ALA A 481 10.55 -14.07 1.81
CA ALA A 481 9.89 -15.00 2.71
C ALA A 481 8.57 -15.56 2.17
N LEU A 482 8.05 -15.07 1.04
CA LEU A 482 6.83 -15.61 0.44
C LEU A 482 7.03 -17.07 0.02
N PRO A 483 5.98 -17.92 0.10
CA PRO A 483 6.03 -19.27 -0.44
C PRO A 483 6.40 -19.24 -1.94
N LYS A 484 7.30 -20.11 -2.40
CA LYS A 484 7.70 -20.16 -3.81
C LYS A 484 6.50 -20.31 -4.77
N SER A 485 5.52 -21.13 -4.39
CA SER A 485 4.29 -21.37 -5.18
C SER A 485 3.42 -20.12 -5.37
N THR A 486 3.65 -19.04 -4.63
CA THR A 486 2.83 -17.82 -4.70
C THR A 486 3.48 -16.74 -5.55
N VAL A 487 4.66 -17.00 -6.11
CA VAL A 487 5.45 -16.04 -6.92
C VAL A 487 5.36 -16.42 -8.40
N THR A 488 4.13 -16.38 -8.92
CA THR A 488 3.75 -16.72 -10.31
C THR A 488 3.97 -15.55 -11.29
N GLY A 489 4.12 -14.32 -10.80
CA GLY A 489 4.10 -13.11 -11.60
C GLY A 489 4.41 -11.87 -10.76
N ASP A 490 3.57 -10.86 -10.94
CA ASP A 490 3.58 -9.66 -10.13
C ASP A 490 3.11 -9.97 -8.71
N VAL A 491 3.58 -9.16 -7.76
CA VAL A 491 3.06 -9.18 -6.40
C VAL A 491 2.65 -7.76 -6.02
N LYS A 492 1.50 -7.63 -5.38
CA LYS A 492 0.93 -6.33 -4.99
C LYS A 492 0.96 -6.18 -3.48
N PHE A 493 1.44 -5.03 -3.00
CA PHE A 493 1.53 -4.74 -1.57
C PHE A 493 0.88 -3.41 -1.19
N THR A 494 0.23 -3.42 -0.04
CA THR A 494 -0.25 -2.21 0.60
C THR A 494 0.89 -1.48 1.31
N GLN A 495 1.36 -0.38 0.72
CA GLN A 495 2.15 0.62 1.44
C GLN A 495 1.22 1.45 2.36
N GLN A 496 1.24 1.13 3.66
CA GLN A 496 0.41 1.79 4.66
C GLN A 496 0.83 3.24 4.88
N GLY A 497 -0.13 4.13 5.10
CA GLY A 497 0.20 5.53 5.30
C GLY A 497 1.15 5.81 6.48
N GLU A 498 1.14 4.98 7.53
CA GLU A 498 2.07 5.09 8.67
C GLU A 498 3.56 5.02 8.28
N SER A 499 3.90 4.23 7.26
CA SER A 499 5.29 4.10 6.77
C SER A 499 5.60 5.06 5.62
N ILE A 500 4.59 5.54 4.86
CA ILE A 500 4.80 6.35 3.65
C ILE A 500 5.72 7.55 3.92
N ALA A 501 5.52 8.25 5.05
CA ALA A 501 6.29 9.44 5.35
C ALA A 501 7.79 9.18 5.59
N GLU A 502 8.12 8.00 6.12
CA GLU A 502 9.48 7.60 6.47
C GLU A 502 10.20 7.02 5.26
N THR A 503 9.48 6.21 4.47
CA THR A 503 9.99 5.57 3.26
C THR A 503 10.09 6.55 2.10
N TYR A 504 8.99 7.25 1.78
CA TYR A 504 8.89 8.09 0.57
C TYR A 504 9.07 9.58 0.87
N GLY A 505 9.24 9.99 2.13
CA GLY A 505 9.53 11.39 2.48
C GLY A 505 10.93 11.85 2.05
N ASN A 506 11.87 10.92 1.87
CA ASN A 506 13.24 11.18 1.42
C ASN A 506 13.49 10.44 0.10
N PRO A 507 13.83 11.14 -1.00
CA PRO A 507 14.09 10.50 -2.29
C PRO A 507 15.11 9.36 -2.25
N ARG A 508 16.19 9.48 -1.45
CA ARG A 508 17.20 8.41 -1.36
C ARG A 508 16.68 7.15 -0.66
N ILE A 509 15.78 7.32 0.32
CA ILE A 509 15.14 6.18 0.99
C ILE A 509 14.09 5.57 0.05
N ALA A 510 13.33 6.41 -0.65
CA ALA A 510 12.36 5.97 -1.65
C ALA A 510 13.00 5.13 -2.75
N GLN A 511 14.11 5.62 -3.32
CA GLN A 511 14.89 4.90 -4.33
C GLN A 511 15.36 3.55 -3.79
N ARG A 512 15.99 3.56 -2.61
CA ARG A 512 16.50 2.33 -1.98
C ARG A 512 15.42 1.31 -1.66
N GLU A 513 14.23 1.77 -1.29
CA GLU A 513 13.08 0.88 -1.05
C GLU A 513 12.65 0.20 -2.36
N LEU A 514 12.49 0.98 -3.44
CA LEU A 514 12.08 0.45 -4.74
C LEU A 514 13.12 -0.53 -5.31
N GLU A 515 14.42 -0.20 -5.22
CA GLU A 515 15.53 -1.11 -5.56
C GLU A 515 15.42 -2.44 -4.79
N GLN A 516 15.18 -2.36 -3.49
CA GLN A 516 15.07 -3.53 -2.62
C GLN A 516 13.86 -4.40 -2.96
N MET A 517 12.73 -3.79 -3.32
CA MET A 517 11.55 -4.50 -3.78
C MET A 517 11.80 -5.20 -5.11
N VAL A 518 12.37 -4.51 -6.10
CA VAL A 518 12.72 -5.08 -7.40
C VAL A 518 13.73 -6.23 -7.25
N ASN A 519 14.78 -6.02 -6.44
CA ASN A 519 15.77 -7.05 -6.14
C ASN A 519 15.14 -8.30 -5.52
N ALA A 520 14.28 -8.13 -4.52
CA ALA A 520 13.63 -9.26 -3.86
C ALA A 520 12.71 -10.01 -4.83
N GLN A 521 11.93 -9.30 -5.64
CA GLN A 521 11.02 -9.91 -6.59
C GLN A 521 11.76 -10.73 -7.66
N ILE A 522 12.84 -10.18 -8.23
CA ILE A 522 13.68 -10.90 -9.20
C ILE A 522 14.26 -12.17 -8.57
N ARG A 523 14.78 -12.07 -7.33
CA ARG A 523 15.37 -13.23 -6.62
C ARG A 523 14.33 -14.29 -6.26
N ALA A 524 13.17 -13.88 -5.74
CA ALA A 524 12.08 -14.77 -5.39
C ALA A 524 11.53 -15.48 -6.63
N ARG A 525 11.35 -14.76 -7.74
CA ARG A 525 10.93 -15.36 -9.01
C ARG A 525 11.98 -16.30 -9.58
N HIS A 526 13.25 -15.92 -9.56
CA HIS A 526 14.35 -16.80 -10.00
C HIS A 526 14.38 -18.10 -9.20
N ALA A 527 14.27 -18.03 -7.86
CA ALA A 527 14.24 -19.21 -7.00
C ALA A 527 13.04 -20.13 -7.32
N THR A 528 11.88 -19.54 -7.62
CA THR A 528 10.68 -20.29 -8.01
C THR A 528 10.85 -21.00 -9.35
N VAL A 529 11.50 -20.36 -10.33
CA VAL A 529 11.73 -20.93 -11.66
C VAL A 529 12.83 -21.99 -11.67
N THR A 530 13.89 -21.81 -10.86
CA THR A 530 15.07 -22.69 -10.87
C THR A 530 15.00 -23.83 -9.85
N GLU A 531 14.21 -23.67 -8.80
CA GLU A 531 14.03 -24.65 -7.71
C GLU A 531 12.56 -24.84 -7.35
N PRO A 532 11.70 -25.29 -8.29
CA PRO A 532 10.26 -25.42 -8.07
C PRO A 532 9.89 -26.51 -7.04
N ASP A 533 10.68 -27.59 -6.94
CA ASP A 533 10.32 -28.84 -6.25
C ASP A 533 10.82 -28.95 -4.80
N GLN A 534 11.08 -27.84 -4.09
CA GLN A 534 11.40 -27.92 -2.66
C GLN A 534 10.15 -27.70 -1.81
N ASP A 535 9.40 -28.79 -1.63
CA ASP A 535 8.42 -28.87 -0.55
C ASP A 535 9.10 -28.56 0.78
N VAL A 536 8.42 -27.79 1.63
CA VAL A 536 8.89 -27.56 3.00
C VAL A 536 8.95 -28.93 3.69
N PRO A 537 10.11 -29.31 4.28
CA PRO A 537 10.24 -30.58 4.98
C PRO A 537 9.09 -30.81 5.96
N ALA A 538 8.53 -32.03 5.97
CA ALA A 538 7.40 -32.37 6.83
C ALA A 538 7.69 -32.10 8.32
N GLU A 539 8.92 -32.36 8.76
CA GLU A 539 9.37 -32.05 10.12
C GLU A 539 9.30 -30.55 10.47
N TRP A 540 9.52 -29.64 9.51
CA TRP A 540 9.39 -28.20 9.72
C TRP A 540 7.92 -27.78 9.79
N VAL A 541 7.06 -28.42 8.99
CA VAL A 541 5.60 -28.22 9.04
C VAL A 541 5.05 -28.69 10.39
N ASP A 542 5.44 -29.89 10.85
CA ASP A 542 5.01 -30.45 12.14
C ASP A 542 5.48 -29.60 13.32
N ALA A 543 6.72 -29.10 13.26
CA ALA A 543 7.23 -28.14 14.24
C ALA A 543 6.40 -26.85 14.24
N MET A 544 6.11 -26.27 13.06
CA MET A 544 5.28 -25.07 12.96
C MET A 544 3.85 -25.27 13.47
N GLU A 545 3.20 -26.40 13.18
CA GLU A 545 1.89 -26.73 13.72
C GLU A 545 1.91 -26.78 15.25
N THR A 546 2.95 -27.41 15.83
CA THR A 546 3.14 -27.49 17.28
C THR A 546 3.33 -26.11 17.90
N MET A 547 4.27 -25.32 17.37
CA MET A 547 4.58 -23.99 17.89
C MET A 547 3.39 -23.02 17.73
N ALA A 548 2.74 -23.03 16.57
CA ALA A 548 1.58 -22.18 16.28
C ALA A 548 0.39 -22.54 17.18
N GLY A 549 0.13 -23.84 17.41
CA GLY A 549 -0.92 -24.30 18.32
C GLY A 549 -0.70 -23.81 19.75
N ALA A 550 0.50 -24.06 20.30
CA ALA A 550 0.85 -23.61 21.65
C ALA A 550 0.84 -22.08 21.81
N ALA A 551 1.34 -21.35 20.81
CA ALA A 551 1.32 -19.88 20.81
C ALA A 551 -0.12 -19.33 20.77
N HIS A 552 -0.99 -19.93 19.96
CA HIS A 552 -2.40 -19.55 19.86
C HIS A 552 -3.14 -19.77 21.18
N GLU A 553 -2.96 -20.94 21.80
CA GLU A 553 -3.58 -21.26 23.09
C GLU A 553 -3.13 -20.30 24.18
N ALA A 554 -1.82 -19.99 24.27
CA ALA A 554 -1.31 -19.02 25.23
C ALA A 554 -1.88 -17.61 25.01
N TYR A 555 -1.97 -17.18 23.75
CA TYR A 555 -2.54 -15.88 23.40
C TYR A 555 -4.02 -15.79 23.77
N ARG A 556 -4.81 -16.81 23.42
CA ARG A 556 -6.25 -16.86 23.73
C ARG A 556 -6.51 -16.97 25.23
N ASP A 557 -5.74 -17.79 25.94
CA ASP A 557 -5.85 -17.88 27.40
C ASP A 557 -5.63 -16.53 28.09
N LEU A 558 -4.74 -15.67 27.57
CA LEU A 558 -4.58 -14.30 28.08
C LEU A 558 -5.83 -13.44 27.81
N LEU A 559 -6.31 -13.40 26.56
CA LEU A 559 -7.41 -12.54 26.15
C LEU A 559 -8.76 -12.95 26.77
N ASP A 560 -9.00 -14.26 26.87
CA ASP A 560 -10.24 -14.84 27.37
C ASP A 560 -10.29 -14.88 28.92
N THR A 561 -9.20 -14.52 29.59
CA THR A 561 -9.17 -14.42 31.06
C THR A 561 -10.05 -13.25 31.53
N ASP A 562 -10.94 -13.53 32.48
CA ASP A 562 -11.83 -12.54 33.09
C ASP A 562 -11.07 -11.29 33.57
N GLY A 563 -11.51 -10.12 33.08
CA GLY A 563 -10.96 -8.81 33.42
C GLY A 563 -9.92 -8.28 32.43
N PHE A 564 -9.57 -9.02 31.37
CA PHE A 564 -8.56 -8.58 30.40
C PHE A 564 -8.95 -7.27 29.70
N VAL A 565 -10.21 -7.14 29.26
CA VAL A 565 -10.70 -5.91 28.61
C VAL A 565 -10.52 -4.70 29.51
N SER A 566 -10.94 -4.81 30.78
CA SER A 566 -10.78 -3.73 31.76
C SER A 566 -9.32 -3.41 32.05
N TYR A 567 -8.45 -4.44 32.10
CA TYR A 567 -7.01 -4.24 32.22
C TYR A 567 -6.47 -3.47 31.02
N PHE A 568 -6.76 -3.91 29.79
CA PHE A 568 -6.35 -3.25 28.55
C PHE A 568 -6.80 -1.79 28.46
N GLU A 569 -8.08 -1.51 28.77
CA GLU A 569 -8.61 -0.14 28.75
C GLU A 569 -7.93 0.77 29.79
N THR A 570 -7.51 0.20 30.93
CA THR A 570 -6.89 0.97 32.00
C THR A 570 -5.41 1.24 31.76
N VAL A 571 -4.67 0.25 31.26
CA VAL A 571 -3.21 0.33 31.09
C VAL A 571 -2.80 0.90 29.74
N THR A 572 -3.73 1.10 28.81
CA THR A 572 -3.44 1.67 27.49
C THR A 572 -4.21 2.97 27.26
N PRO A 573 -3.71 3.89 26.41
CA PRO A 573 -4.43 5.13 26.10
C PRO A 573 -5.56 4.94 25.07
N ILE A 574 -6.24 3.78 25.02
CA ILE A 574 -7.21 3.44 23.96
C ILE A 574 -8.32 4.50 23.81
N ASP A 575 -8.84 5.03 24.91
CA ASP A 575 -9.86 6.09 24.89
C ASP A 575 -9.34 7.36 24.18
N VAL A 576 -8.07 7.72 24.42
CA VAL A 576 -7.44 8.87 23.76
C VAL A 576 -7.23 8.57 22.29
N VAL A 577 -6.82 7.34 21.95
CA VAL A 577 -6.59 6.92 20.56
C VAL A 577 -7.88 7.00 19.75
N GLY A 578 -9.02 6.57 20.32
CA GLY A 578 -10.34 6.68 19.69
C GLY A 578 -10.79 8.12 19.46
N ASP A 579 -10.39 9.04 20.35
CA ASP A 579 -10.76 10.46 20.30
C ASP A 579 -9.82 11.34 19.45
N LEU A 580 -8.71 10.79 18.94
CA LEU A 580 -7.81 11.52 18.07
C LEU A 580 -8.40 11.61 16.66
N ASN A 581 -8.38 12.81 16.06
CA ASN A 581 -8.75 13.07 14.66
C ASN A 581 -7.71 12.50 13.67
N LEU A 582 -7.51 11.18 13.71
CA LEU A 582 -6.40 10.47 13.08
C LEU A 582 -6.59 10.21 11.59
N GLY A 583 -7.83 10.00 11.15
CA GLY A 583 -8.19 9.75 9.76
C GLY A 583 -9.65 10.06 9.48
N SER A 584 -10.06 9.96 8.21
CA SER A 584 -11.44 10.21 7.76
C SER A 584 -12.42 9.12 8.19
N ARG A 585 -11.92 7.91 8.45
CA ARG A 585 -12.73 6.75 8.86
C ARG A 585 -13.15 6.83 10.35
N PRO A 586 -14.37 6.37 10.70
CA PRO A 586 -14.77 6.17 12.09
C PRO A 586 -13.89 5.14 12.83
N ALA A 587 -13.71 5.32 14.14
CA ALA A 587 -12.83 4.51 14.98
C ALA A 587 -13.39 3.10 15.35
N SER A 588 -14.72 2.92 15.37
CA SER A 588 -15.38 1.64 15.68
C SER A 588 -16.44 1.27 14.64
N ARG A 589 -16.79 -0.03 14.55
CA ARG A 589 -17.79 -0.55 13.60
C ARG A 589 -19.23 -0.42 14.13
N SER A 590 -19.44 -0.63 15.44
CA SER A 590 -20.77 -0.69 16.09
C SER A 590 -20.96 0.29 17.25
N GLY A 591 -19.90 0.99 17.68
CA GLY A 591 -19.93 1.83 18.89
C GLY A 591 -19.69 1.08 20.20
N ASP A 592 -19.67 -0.27 20.18
CA ASP A 592 -19.37 -1.12 21.32
C ASP A 592 -17.85 -1.22 21.61
N ARG A 593 -17.49 -1.49 22.88
CA ARG A 593 -16.11 -1.46 23.42
C ARG A 593 -15.47 -2.84 23.63
N ALA A 594 -16.06 -3.91 23.09
CA ALA A 594 -15.46 -5.24 23.19
C ALA A 594 -14.15 -5.34 22.38
N VAL A 595 -13.19 -6.17 22.81
CA VAL A 595 -11.90 -6.34 22.11
C VAL A 595 -12.11 -6.96 20.72
N GLU A 596 -13.17 -7.75 20.57
CA GLU A 596 -13.65 -8.34 19.32
C GLU A 596 -14.09 -7.24 18.33
N ASP A 597 -14.69 -6.15 18.82
CA ASP A 597 -15.18 -5.01 18.03
C ASP A 597 -14.12 -3.96 17.72
N LEU A 598 -12.99 -3.97 18.44
CA LEU A 598 -11.85 -3.10 18.15
C LEU A 598 -11.19 -3.46 16.82
N ARG A 599 -11.01 -2.47 15.95
CA ARG A 599 -10.22 -2.64 14.72
C ARG A 599 -8.74 -2.91 15.06
N ALA A 600 -8.03 -3.63 14.20
CA ALA A 600 -6.63 -4.00 14.42
C ALA A 600 -5.67 -2.80 14.64
N ILE A 601 -5.95 -1.63 14.05
CA ILE A 601 -5.10 -0.44 14.18
C ILE A 601 -5.12 0.12 15.62
N PRO A 602 -6.27 0.46 16.23
CA PRO A 602 -6.34 0.83 17.64
C PRO A 602 -5.69 -0.19 18.58
N TRP A 603 -5.89 -1.48 18.33
CA TRP A 603 -5.29 -2.56 19.13
C TRP A 603 -3.77 -2.48 19.16
N VAL A 604 -3.12 -2.50 17.99
CA VAL A 604 -1.65 -2.46 17.90
C VAL A 604 -1.10 -1.12 18.38
N PHE A 605 -1.80 -0.03 18.07
CA PHE A 605 -1.38 1.32 18.46
C PHE A 605 -1.41 1.51 19.98
N SER A 606 -2.43 1.01 20.68
CA SER A 606 -2.52 1.07 22.14
C SER A 606 -1.36 0.34 22.83
N TRP A 607 -1.04 -0.89 22.41
CA TRP A 607 0.10 -1.62 22.98
C TRP A 607 1.46 -1.02 22.64
N THR A 608 1.57 -0.40 21.47
CA THR A 608 2.75 0.39 21.07
C THR A 608 3.01 1.55 22.03
N GLN A 609 1.96 2.24 22.47
CA GLN A 609 2.10 3.38 23.41
C GLN A 609 2.70 2.95 24.75
N THR A 610 2.32 1.77 25.23
CA THR A 610 2.79 1.23 26.53
C THR A 610 4.20 0.63 26.52
N ARG A 611 4.90 0.63 25.36
CA ARG A 611 6.18 -0.06 25.17
C ARG A 611 6.11 -1.56 25.47
N CYS A 612 4.95 -2.19 25.35
CA CYS A 612 4.80 -3.63 25.50
C CYS A 612 4.75 -4.35 24.15
N ILE A 613 4.22 -3.71 23.09
CA ILE A 613 4.11 -4.25 21.72
C ILE A 613 3.60 -5.71 21.71
N LEU A 614 2.72 -6.03 22.66
CA LEU A 614 2.18 -7.38 22.92
C LEU A 614 1.73 -8.11 21.63
N PRO A 615 1.04 -7.45 20.67
CA PRO A 615 0.60 -8.11 19.44
C PRO A 615 1.74 -8.56 18.51
N GLY A 616 2.99 -8.16 18.74
CA GLY A 616 4.14 -8.52 17.92
C GLY A 616 4.90 -9.76 18.37
N TRP A 617 4.64 -10.28 19.58
CA TRP A 617 5.46 -11.36 20.14
C TRP A 617 4.76 -12.26 21.17
N TYR A 618 3.61 -11.88 21.75
CA TYR A 618 3.00 -12.69 22.80
C TYR A 618 2.61 -14.09 22.31
N GLY A 619 2.95 -15.10 23.11
CA GLY A 619 2.80 -16.52 22.78
C GLY A 619 3.99 -17.13 22.04
N LEU A 620 4.94 -16.32 21.53
CA LEU A 620 6.10 -16.83 20.80
C LEU A 620 7.03 -17.68 21.69
N GLY A 621 7.29 -17.26 22.92
CA GLY A 621 8.16 -17.99 23.84
C GLY A 621 7.57 -19.35 24.19
N THR A 622 6.28 -19.37 24.52
CA THR A 622 5.51 -20.62 24.71
C THR A 622 5.50 -21.48 23.45
N GLY A 623 5.33 -20.88 22.26
CA GLY A 623 5.36 -21.58 20.99
C GLY A 623 6.71 -22.26 20.72
N LEU A 624 7.80 -21.50 20.74
CA LEU A 624 9.15 -22.02 20.45
C LEU A 624 9.57 -23.12 21.44
N THR A 625 9.27 -22.94 22.73
CA THR A 625 9.63 -23.92 23.77
C THR A 625 8.76 -25.18 23.75
N ALA A 626 7.67 -25.22 22.97
CA ALA A 626 6.86 -26.42 22.79
C ALA A 626 7.54 -27.48 21.89
N VAL A 627 8.56 -27.09 21.12
CA VAL A 627 9.38 -27.98 20.29
C VAL A 627 10.69 -28.29 21.03
N ASP A 628 10.82 -29.51 21.53
CA ASP A 628 12.02 -30.00 22.25
C ASP A 628 13.12 -30.45 21.28
N ASP A 629 13.47 -29.59 20.31
CA ASP A 629 14.54 -29.79 19.33
C ASP A 629 15.15 -28.47 18.86
N ASP A 630 16.10 -27.94 19.65
CA ASP A 630 16.78 -26.69 19.31
C ASP A 630 17.59 -26.76 17.99
N GLU A 631 18.09 -27.95 17.61
CA GLU A 631 18.89 -28.11 16.38
C GLU A 631 17.99 -27.99 15.15
N LEU A 632 16.79 -28.54 15.22
CA LEU A 632 15.74 -28.35 14.21
C LEU A 632 15.37 -26.87 14.08
N LEU A 633 15.10 -26.17 15.19
CA LEU A 633 14.73 -24.74 15.15
C LEU A 633 15.85 -23.87 14.56
N ARG A 634 17.11 -24.12 14.92
CA ARG A 634 18.27 -23.44 14.32
C ARG A 634 18.38 -23.75 12.82
N THR A 635 18.15 -25.00 12.43
CA THR A 635 18.17 -25.39 11.01
C THR A 635 17.05 -24.71 10.22
N MET A 636 15.84 -24.63 10.77
CA MET A 636 14.73 -23.89 10.18
C MET A 636 15.09 -22.41 10.04
N TYR A 637 15.70 -21.81 11.05
CA TYR A 637 16.13 -20.42 11.01
C TYR A 637 17.20 -20.17 9.93
N ASP A 638 18.17 -21.07 9.77
CA ASP A 638 19.24 -20.90 8.78
C ASP A 638 18.77 -21.15 7.34
N LYS A 639 17.77 -22.02 7.14
CA LYS A 639 17.42 -22.54 5.81
C LYS A 639 16.02 -22.18 5.32
N TRP A 640 15.13 -21.68 6.18
CA TRP A 640 13.76 -21.38 5.81
C TRP A 640 13.45 -19.88 5.93
N PRO A 641 13.42 -19.14 4.80
CA PRO A 641 13.19 -17.69 4.79
C PRO A 641 11.93 -17.22 5.51
N PHE A 642 10.85 -18.02 5.47
CA PHE A 642 9.63 -17.73 6.22
C PHE A 642 9.87 -17.74 7.73
N PHE A 643 10.52 -18.78 8.24
CA PHE A 643 10.77 -18.92 9.67
C PHE A 643 11.76 -17.85 10.15
N SER A 644 12.88 -17.66 9.44
CA SER A 644 13.86 -16.63 9.80
C SER A 644 13.26 -15.23 9.86
N THR A 645 12.50 -14.83 8.83
CA THR A 645 11.82 -13.53 8.78
C THR A 645 10.78 -13.39 9.89
N THR A 646 10.05 -14.45 10.22
CA THR A 646 9.06 -14.44 11.31
C THR A 646 9.74 -14.22 12.67
N ILE A 647 10.84 -14.90 12.92
CA ILE A 647 11.63 -14.76 14.16
C ILE A 647 12.31 -13.39 14.23
N ASP A 648 12.91 -12.91 13.14
CA ASP A 648 13.55 -11.58 13.10
C ASP A 648 12.54 -10.45 13.35
N ASN A 649 11.34 -10.59 12.81
CA ASN A 649 10.25 -9.66 13.06
C ASN A 649 9.85 -9.65 14.55
N ALA A 650 9.67 -10.83 15.16
CA ALA A 650 9.37 -10.87 16.58
C ALA A 650 10.52 -10.34 17.45
N ALA A 651 11.77 -10.63 17.09
CA ALA A 651 12.96 -10.12 17.77
C ALA A 651 12.97 -8.58 17.80
N LEU A 652 12.61 -7.94 16.69
CA LEU A 652 12.51 -6.48 16.61
C LEU A 652 11.34 -5.93 17.45
N ALA A 653 10.19 -6.62 17.51
CA ALA A 653 9.08 -6.24 18.38
C ALA A 653 9.46 -6.37 19.87
N LEU A 654 10.16 -7.44 20.24
CA LEU A 654 10.72 -7.64 21.59
C LEU A 654 11.73 -6.54 21.93
N ALA A 655 12.68 -6.25 21.03
CA ALA A 655 13.73 -5.25 21.24
C ALA A 655 13.20 -3.82 21.43
N ARG A 656 12.03 -3.51 20.88
CA ARG A 656 11.34 -2.22 21.06
C ARG A 656 10.42 -2.18 22.27
N SER A 657 10.18 -3.34 22.88
CA SER A 657 9.41 -3.43 24.12
C SER A 657 10.32 -3.15 25.31
N GLU A 658 9.83 -2.39 26.28
CA GLU A 658 10.54 -2.03 27.50
C GLU A 658 9.70 -2.44 28.71
N PRO A 659 9.99 -3.60 29.33
CA PRO A 659 9.26 -4.10 30.48
C PRO A 659 9.19 -3.09 31.63
N GLU A 660 10.27 -2.33 31.86
CA GLU A 660 10.30 -1.29 32.90
C GLU A 660 9.24 -0.20 32.67
N ILE A 661 9.07 0.27 31.43
CA ILE A 661 8.02 1.24 31.10
C ILE A 661 6.65 0.56 31.13
N ALA A 662 6.53 -0.66 30.60
CA ALA A 662 5.27 -1.40 30.61
C ALA A 662 4.73 -1.64 32.04
N ALA A 663 5.62 -1.85 33.01
CA ALA A 663 5.29 -1.95 34.42
C ALA A 663 4.62 -0.67 34.94
N GLU A 664 5.15 0.51 34.60
CA GLU A 664 4.57 1.81 35.01
C GLU A 664 3.14 2.00 34.47
N TYR A 665 2.83 1.48 33.28
CA TYR A 665 1.46 1.45 32.76
C TYR A 665 0.60 0.41 33.49
N ALA A 666 1.15 -0.76 33.81
CA ALA A 666 0.45 -1.79 34.57
C ALA A 666 0.04 -1.30 35.97
N ASP A 667 0.81 -0.39 36.57
CA ASP A 667 0.52 0.25 37.86
C ASP A 667 -0.71 1.18 37.83
N LEU A 668 -1.24 1.51 36.64
CA LEU A 668 -2.53 2.20 36.50
C LEU A 668 -3.72 1.28 36.80
N ALA A 669 -3.55 -0.04 36.63
CA ALA A 669 -4.61 -1.00 36.87
C ALA A 669 -4.81 -1.23 38.38
N PRO A 670 -6.05 -1.55 38.81
CA PRO A 670 -6.30 -2.09 40.14
C PRO A 670 -5.39 -3.29 40.46
N ASP A 671 -4.97 -3.42 41.71
CA ASP A 671 -4.02 -4.44 42.16
C ASP A 671 -4.40 -5.86 41.72
N ASP A 672 -5.69 -6.21 41.76
CA ASP A 672 -6.19 -7.54 41.38
C ASP A 672 -6.06 -7.83 39.87
N LEU A 673 -6.19 -6.81 39.02
CA LEU A 673 -5.96 -6.93 37.57
C LEU A 673 -4.46 -6.92 37.27
N ARG A 674 -3.69 -6.03 37.91
CA ARG A 674 -2.22 -5.96 37.75
C ARG A 674 -1.57 -7.29 38.10
N GLU A 675 -1.84 -7.83 39.29
CA GLU A 675 -1.28 -9.10 39.77
C GLU A 675 -1.69 -10.30 38.91
N ARG A 676 -2.85 -10.21 38.25
CA ARG A 676 -3.35 -11.27 37.35
C ARG A 676 -2.67 -11.26 35.99
N PHE A 677 -2.45 -10.09 35.40
CA PHE A 677 -2.06 -9.96 33.99
C PHE A 677 -0.58 -9.64 33.79
N TYR A 678 -0.02 -8.66 34.50
CA TYR A 678 1.34 -8.19 34.22
C TYR A 678 2.42 -9.28 34.40
N PRO A 679 2.41 -10.11 35.48
CA PRO A 679 3.39 -11.19 35.63
C PRO A 679 3.35 -12.23 34.49
N ARG A 680 2.17 -12.44 33.88
CA ARG A 680 2.03 -13.35 32.73
C ARG A 680 2.65 -12.74 31.47
N ILE A 681 2.53 -11.43 31.30
CA ILE A 681 3.10 -10.67 30.17
C ILE A 681 4.62 -10.63 30.29
N GLU A 682 5.13 -10.26 31.46
CA GLU A 682 6.57 -10.20 31.75
C GLU A 682 7.23 -11.58 31.61
N GLY A 683 6.62 -12.62 32.20
CA GLY A 683 7.16 -13.98 32.10
C GLY A 683 7.13 -14.54 30.68
N GLU A 684 6.17 -14.17 29.84
CA GLU A 684 6.18 -14.54 28.42
C GLU A 684 7.22 -13.74 27.62
N TYR A 685 7.44 -12.46 27.96
CA TYR A 685 8.49 -11.65 27.35
C TYR A 685 9.87 -12.27 27.58
N GLU A 686 10.21 -12.60 28.83
CA GLU A 686 11.49 -13.24 29.18
C GLU A 686 11.69 -14.56 28.43
N ARG A 687 10.67 -15.43 28.43
CA ARG A 687 10.69 -16.68 27.66
C ARG A 687 10.91 -16.47 26.18
N ALA A 688 10.24 -15.48 25.59
CA ALA A 688 10.36 -15.18 24.16
C ALA A 688 11.76 -14.66 23.83
N VAL A 689 12.35 -13.80 24.66
CA VAL A 689 13.73 -13.33 24.49
C VAL A 689 14.72 -14.49 24.52
N ASP A 690 14.66 -15.34 25.54
CA ASP A 690 15.56 -16.49 25.68
C ASP A 690 15.43 -17.45 24.50
N ALA A 691 14.20 -17.78 24.10
CA ALA A 691 13.94 -18.68 22.98
C ALA A 691 14.45 -18.09 21.65
N VAL A 692 14.20 -16.80 21.37
CA VAL A 692 14.67 -16.14 20.15
C VAL A 692 16.20 -16.11 20.10
N LEU A 693 16.89 -15.77 21.19
CA LEU A 693 18.35 -15.79 21.23
C LEU A 693 18.90 -17.21 21.06
N GLY A 694 18.24 -18.22 21.64
CA GLY A 694 18.62 -19.63 21.50
C GLY A 694 18.46 -20.18 20.08
N VAL A 695 17.40 -19.78 19.37
CA VAL A 695 17.12 -20.17 17.97
C VAL A 695 18.01 -19.43 16.99
N THR A 696 18.23 -18.12 17.20
CA THR A 696 19.05 -17.30 16.29
C THR A 696 20.55 -17.43 16.53
N GLY A 697 20.96 -17.89 17.71
CA GLY A 697 22.36 -17.94 18.14
C GLY A 697 23.00 -16.57 18.36
N ARG A 698 22.19 -15.51 18.48
CA ARG A 698 22.65 -14.12 18.67
C ARG A 698 22.86 -13.79 20.15
N ASP A 699 23.74 -12.83 20.43
CA ASP A 699 23.95 -12.29 21.78
C ASP A 699 22.90 -11.23 22.17
N ASP A 700 22.18 -10.69 21.19
CA ASP A 700 21.24 -9.57 21.36
C ASP A 700 20.13 -9.66 20.31
N LEU A 701 18.92 -9.17 20.64
CA LEU A 701 17.74 -9.24 19.77
C LEU A 701 17.92 -8.45 18.47
N VAL A 702 18.74 -7.41 18.47
CA VAL A 702 18.98 -6.55 17.30
C VAL A 702 20.33 -6.87 16.67
N ASP A 703 20.32 -7.57 15.54
CA ASP A 703 21.58 -7.89 14.83
C ASP A 703 22.23 -6.65 14.18
N ARG A 704 21.42 -5.66 13.78
CA ARG A 704 21.88 -4.49 13.02
C ARG A 704 22.37 -3.36 13.92
N GLY A 705 23.70 -3.15 13.96
CA GLY A 705 24.32 -2.12 14.81
C GLY A 705 23.77 -0.70 14.65
N TRP A 706 23.41 -0.28 13.43
CA TRP A 706 22.80 1.04 13.17
C TRP A 706 21.39 1.17 13.77
N LEU A 707 20.62 0.07 13.81
CA LEU A 707 19.27 0.05 14.33
C LEU A 707 19.31 0.17 15.85
N ARG A 708 20.23 -0.55 16.50
CA ARG A 708 20.51 -0.39 17.93
C ARG A 708 20.86 1.06 18.26
N GLU A 709 21.80 1.66 17.55
CA GLU A 709 22.17 3.06 17.75
C GLU A 709 20.98 4.02 17.53
N SER A 710 20.12 3.72 16.55
CA SER A 710 18.90 4.51 16.32
C SER A 710 17.92 4.42 17.49
N LEU A 711 17.72 3.23 18.08
CA LEU A 711 16.85 3.04 19.25
C LEU A 711 17.44 3.76 20.47
N ASP A 712 18.74 3.57 20.74
CA ASP A 712 19.46 4.22 21.85
C ASP A 712 19.39 5.76 21.80
N ARG A 713 19.38 6.33 20.59
CA ARG A 713 19.24 7.78 20.39
C ARG A 713 17.81 8.30 20.58
N ARG A 714 16.80 7.44 20.41
CA ARG A 714 15.38 7.82 20.47
C ARG A 714 14.79 7.65 21.85
N ASN A 715 15.08 6.54 22.53
CA ASN A 715 14.51 6.21 23.84
C ASN A 715 14.61 7.38 24.84
N PRO A 716 15.77 8.07 24.99
CA PRO A 716 15.87 9.21 25.90
C PRO A 716 14.89 10.38 25.64
N TYR A 717 14.31 10.47 24.44
CA TYR A 717 13.27 11.43 24.08
C TYR A 717 11.85 10.87 24.21
N VAL A 718 11.68 9.55 24.11
CA VAL A 718 10.38 8.86 24.17
C VAL A 718 10.01 8.55 25.62
N ASP A 719 10.94 8.08 26.43
CA ASP A 719 10.67 7.63 27.80
C ASP A 719 10.04 8.73 28.67
N PRO A 720 10.51 10.01 28.64
CA PRO A 720 9.85 11.08 29.38
C PRO A 720 8.40 11.34 28.94
N LEU A 721 8.07 11.07 27.67
CA LEU A 721 6.69 11.15 27.17
C LEU A 721 5.85 10.00 27.71
N ASN A 722 6.42 8.80 27.85
CA ASN A 722 5.73 7.67 28.46
C ASN A 722 5.41 7.93 29.93
N PHE A 723 6.38 8.38 30.74
CA PHE A 723 6.12 8.72 32.15
C PHE A 723 5.09 9.84 32.29
N LEU A 724 5.17 10.88 31.45
CA LEU A 724 4.15 11.93 31.43
C LEU A 724 2.77 11.39 31.03
N GLN A 725 2.71 10.45 30.09
CA GLN A 725 1.47 9.83 29.66
C GLN A 725 0.86 8.99 30.80
N VAL A 726 1.63 8.18 31.52
CA VAL A 726 1.18 7.43 32.71
C VAL A 726 0.58 8.37 33.76
N GLU A 727 1.32 9.42 34.13
CA GLU A 727 0.87 10.43 35.10
C GLU A 727 -0.41 11.15 34.63
N LEU A 728 -0.59 11.38 33.34
CA LEU A 728 -1.79 12.01 32.80
C LEU A 728 -2.99 11.04 32.73
N LEU A 729 -2.76 9.76 32.45
CA LEU A 729 -3.79 8.73 32.42
C LEU A 729 -4.31 8.43 33.83
N GLY A 730 -3.45 8.39 34.84
CA GLY A 730 -3.82 8.14 36.24
C GLY A 730 -4.63 9.26 36.93
N ARG A 731 -4.89 10.38 36.25
CA ARG A 731 -5.65 11.51 36.82
C ARG A 731 -7.15 11.32 36.64
N ASN A 732 -7.88 11.29 37.75
CA ASN A 732 -9.35 11.28 37.77
C ASN A 732 -9.99 12.47 37.04
N HIS A 733 -9.34 13.64 37.04
CA HIS A 733 -9.82 14.84 36.35
C HIS A 733 -8.67 15.51 35.60
N ARG A 734 -8.85 15.71 34.29
CA ARG A 734 -7.90 16.40 33.41
C ARG A 734 -8.44 17.77 33.03
N SER A 735 -7.60 18.80 33.13
CA SER A 735 -7.89 20.10 32.51
C SER A 735 -7.70 20.04 30.99
N ASP A 736 -8.25 21.00 30.24
CA ASP A 736 -8.04 21.08 28.78
C ASP A 736 -6.56 21.08 28.38
N ALA A 737 -5.70 21.66 29.22
CA ALA A 737 -4.25 21.66 29.02
C ALA A 737 -3.65 20.27 29.22
N ALA A 738 -4.09 19.54 30.25
CA ALA A 738 -3.67 18.17 30.52
C ALA A 738 -4.15 17.21 29.42
N GLU A 739 -5.39 17.37 28.95
CA GLU A 739 -5.95 16.59 27.83
C GLU A 739 -5.16 16.83 26.54
N ARG A 740 -4.83 18.08 26.25
CA ARG A 740 -3.96 18.42 25.11
C ARG A 740 -2.56 17.85 25.25
N ALA A 741 -1.99 17.86 26.45
CA ALA A 741 -0.67 17.27 26.72
C ALA A 741 -0.69 15.75 26.50
N LEU A 742 -1.75 15.06 26.94
CA LEU A 742 -1.93 13.63 26.74
C LEU A 742 -2.01 13.27 25.25
N ARG A 743 -2.77 14.04 24.46
CA ARG A 743 -2.79 13.88 23.00
C ARG A 743 -1.40 14.10 22.38
N LEU A 744 -0.62 15.05 22.91
CA LEU A 744 0.75 15.31 22.47
C LEU A 744 1.71 14.17 22.82
N THR A 745 1.58 13.54 23.98
CA THR A 745 2.38 12.36 24.33
C THR A 745 2.04 11.19 23.43
N VAL A 746 0.76 10.94 23.14
CA VAL A 746 0.35 9.84 22.24
C VAL A 746 1.01 9.96 20.86
N MET A 747 0.97 11.16 20.26
CA MET A 747 1.64 11.39 18.98
C MET A 747 3.17 11.36 19.09
N GLY A 748 3.73 11.81 20.20
CA GLY A 748 5.18 11.87 20.41
C GLY A 748 5.80 10.48 20.61
N VAL A 749 5.11 9.61 21.36
CA VAL A 749 5.50 8.20 21.51
C VAL A 749 5.35 7.49 20.16
N ALA A 750 4.21 7.63 19.48
CA ALA A 750 4.02 7.06 18.14
C ALA A 750 5.12 7.49 17.15
N ALA A 751 5.48 8.77 17.19
CA ALA A 751 6.55 9.35 16.38
C ALA A 751 7.95 8.77 16.66
N GLY A 752 8.24 8.45 17.94
CA GLY A 752 9.52 7.90 18.34
C GLY A 752 9.62 6.40 18.09
N MET A 753 8.51 5.69 18.31
CA MET A 753 8.38 4.27 18.04
C MET A 753 8.35 3.97 16.54
N GLN A 754 7.90 4.91 15.71
CA GLN A 754 7.72 4.75 14.26
C GLN A 754 6.85 3.52 13.96
N ASN A 755 7.17 2.79 12.89
CA ASN A 755 6.73 1.41 12.74
C ASN A 755 7.22 0.63 13.97
N THR A 756 6.31 0.25 14.88
CA THR A 756 6.63 -0.66 16.00
C THR A 756 6.90 -2.08 15.56
N GLY A 757 6.81 -2.31 14.27
CA GLY A 757 7.54 -3.37 13.65
C GLY A 757 7.97 -3.02 12.24
#